data_AF-A0A954PTY8-F1
#
_entry.id   AF-A0A954PTY8-F1
#
_cell.length_a   1.000
_cell.length_b   1.000
_cell.length_c   1.000
_cell.angle_alpha   90.00
_cell.angle_beta   90.00
_cell.angle_gamma   90.00
#
_symmetry.space_group_name_H-M   'P 1'
#
loop_
_entity.id
_entity.type
_entity.pdbx_description
1 polymer ?
#
loop_
_entity_poly.entity_id
_entity_poly.type
_entity_poly.pdbx_seq_one_letter_code
_entity_poly.pdbx_strand_id
1 'polypeptide(L)'
;MSSSNVFHSVRRRQAKLGSSKERRRLLLESLEGRRLLAANGGDESPGPAPPAPYVFDIPGTGDPAVTRAVVADAQLQIWDEINNELLDQIPLDCVTEITINGSIDPDNLIVDFSGGQFGVPFLYNGAEPTSEPGDQLTLINGTTEQVIHEFADQSSGQVDLIGTDLTQTITYTGLEPILDNLLAANRSFIYSNNSETIDFSDDAVPGDDFNRIDSTAAESVTFLNPTNSIAIFSSGGQDIINLETLDSLSAFPTLIVNGGDAVDEIRLRSLNASTTATLGGDAGSDLITIGSAVGSLDPILGVVNVNGNDQDVAADTSDSVTALATTVTVNVTTGDQLVIDDSGQAVANAYDVTSTTVQRTGSPVINYATIESLQLLTGTGGDTVSISSTAASGFANVTSGDGDDQIDVLATGDGSILTIDAGADVDAIAVTLTGANSLTRITSGNGLDDVIVTNTGTQSGLAVDNGADDDLVTVLATGDQSVSRFDLGAGADVANIRGSGNQSVMGLSGDGDVDTINISSNANGTRIDPDGNLSGNLDAILGQIEVDGGGQTSPPTVADSVTAKGNAVAVNLDSGDALNISDQSSVTNNTYTLDTTQFQRVGSPTIAYAGIQLLSIETGGGNDSLTITNTNAATSTTVSTLAGDDTVTIATTGANSLLVLDTGVDNDSVSVVGTGDRSVSRVITRSGDDDVDVTTTGLASGLDINSGTEVDVVTLSTTGMQSVTAIRLGAGEDVVNVRGTGAQSFTDVFAGSDNDTLNISSDADGDRIDTN
;
A
#
# COMPACT_ATOMS: atom_id res chain seq x y z
N MET A 1 -42.11 -30.25 -30.35
CA MET A 1 -41.63 -30.88 -31.59
C MET A 1 -40.89 -32.14 -31.16
N SER A 2 -41.53 -33.30 -31.21
CA SER A 2 -41.41 -34.30 -32.28
C SER A 2 -40.00 -34.89 -32.30
N SER A 3 -39.71 -36.19 -32.20
CA SER A 3 -40.47 -37.45 -32.31
C SER A 3 -39.42 -38.56 -32.05
N SER A 4 -39.63 -39.52 -31.16
CA SER A 4 -40.36 -40.79 -31.36
C SER A 4 -39.76 -41.70 -32.46
N ASN A 5 -39.19 -42.85 -32.07
CA ASN A 5 -39.71 -44.21 -32.36
C ASN A 5 -38.64 -45.29 -31.99
N VAL A 6 -38.82 -46.36 -31.21
CA VAL A 6 -39.93 -47.31 -30.93
C VAL A 6 -39.79 -48.66 -31.68
N PHE A 7 -39.97 -49.76 -30.92
CA PHE A 7 -40.41 -51.14 -31.30
C PHE A 7 -39.34 -52.11 -31.89
N HIS A 8 -39.23 -53.42 -31.57
CA HIS A 8 -40.09 -54.54 -31.11
C HIS A 8 -39.19 -55.54 -30.30
N SER A 9 -39.53 -56.28 -29.22
CA SER A 9 -40.70 -57.05 -28.76
C SER A 9 -40.76 -58.54 -29.17
N VAL A 10 -41.15 -59.37 -28.17
CA VAL A 10 -41.77 -60.73 -28.18
C VAL A 10 -40.83 -61.96 -28.39
N ARG A 11 -40.88 -63.12 -27.67
CA ARG A 11 -41.95 -63.89 -26.99
C ARG A 11 -41.47 -64.81 -25.84
N ARG A 12 -42.38 -64.96 -24.86
CA ARG A 12 -42.53 -66.00 -23.83
C ARG A 12 -42.52 -67.45 -24.36
N ARG A 13 -42.15 -68.41 -23.50
CA ARG A 13 -43.05 -69.51 -23.05
C ARG A 13 -42.55 -70.21 -21.77
N GLN A 14 -43.53 -70.52 -20.91
CA GLN A 14 -43.44 -71.19 -19.60
C GLN A 14 -43.42 -72.72 -19.70
N ALA A 15 -43.07 -73.32 -18.54
CA ALA A 15 -43.68 -74.49 -17.87
C ALA A 15 -42.83 -75.78 -17.85
N LYS A 16 -42.84 -76.68 -16.85
CA LYS A 16 -43.20 -76.78 -15.41
C LYS A 16 -43.05 -78.30 -15.06
N LEU A 17 -42.74 -78.63 -13.79
CA LEU A 17 -42.76 -79.97 -13.11
C LEU A 17 -41.64 -80.98 -13.48
N GLY A 18 -41.06 -81.79 -12.58
CA GLY A 18 -41.21 -81.99 -11.13
C GLY A 18 -40.64 -83.35 -10.65
N SER A 19 -40.08 -83.38 -9.43
CA SER A 19 -39.77 -84.55 -8.52
C SER A 19 -38.68 -85.56 -8.99
N SER A 20 -37.88 -86.25 -8.16
CA SER A 20 -37.95 -86.69 -6.75
C SER A 20 -36.59 -87.30 -6.30
N LYS A 21 -36.16 -87.04 -5.04
CA LYS A 21 -35.36 -87.86 -4.05
C LYS A 21 -34.04 -88.53 -4.53
N GLU A 22 -32.94 -88.66 -3.76
CA GLU A 22 -32.75 -88.96 -2.34
C GLU A 22 -31.28 -88.74 -1.91
N ARG A 23 -31.05 -88.83 -0.59
CA ARG A 23 -29.86 -88.51 0.23
C ARG A 23 -28.58 -89.31 -0.07
N ARG A 24 -27.40 -88.73 0.19
CA ARG A 24 -26.39 -89.30 1.11
C ARG A 24 -25.27 -88.30 1.47
N ARG A 25 -24.99 -88.29 2.78
CA ARG A 25 -24.00 -87.54 3.56
C ARG A 25 -22.67 -88.31 3.53
N LEU A 26 -21.53 -87.66 3.36
CA LEU A 26 -20.22 -88.26 3.64
C LEU A 26 -19.29 -87.21 4.26
N LEU A 27 -18.96 -87.47 5.53
CA LEU A 27 -17.87 -86.85 6.29
C LEU A 27 -16.52 -87.26 5.68
N LEU A 28 -15.54 -86.36 5.70
CA LEU A 28 -14.13 -86.74 5.82
C LEU A 28 -13.44 -85.80 6.82
N GLU A 29 -13.04 -86.38 7.94
CA GLU A 29 -11.97 -85.91 8.83
C GLU A 29 -10.78 -86.87 8.73
N SER A 30 -9.59 -86.29 8.94
CA SER A 30 -8.32 -86.82 9.45
C SER A 30 -7.66 -88.04 8.79
N LEU A 31 -6.39 -87.85 8.41
CA LEU A 31 -5.39 -88.91 8.27
C LEU A 31 -4.02 -88.36 8.68
N GLU A 32 -3.69 -88.51 9.95
CA GLU A 32 -2.32 -88.44 10.45
C GLU A 32 -1.48 -89.65 10.00
N GLY A 33 -0.18 -89.41 9.84
CA GLY A 33 0.85 -90.31 10.36
C GLY A 33 1.27 -91.48 9.48
N ARG A 34 2.23 -91.25 8.58
CA ARG A 34 3.20 -92.29 8.19
C ARG A 34 4.63 -91.74 8.26
N ARG A 35 5.32 -92.11 9.35
CA ARG A 35 6.78 -92.12 9.43
C ARG A 35 7.30 -93.15 8.41
N LEU A 36 8.17 -92.71 7.50
CA LEU A 36 9.05 -93.59 6.74
C LEU A 36 10.50 -93.29 7.13
N LEU A 37 11.20 -94.33 7.57
CA LEU A 37 12.64 -94.38 7.88
C LEU A 37 13.36 -95.04 6.70
N ALA A 38 14.55 -94.54 6.36
CA ALA A 38 15.63 -95.07 5.50
C ALA A 38 15.97 -94.11 4.33
N ALA A 39 17.22 -93.79 3.99
CA ALA A 39 18.54 -94.22 4.44
C ALA A 39 19.59 -93.15 4.03
N ASN A 40 20.74 -93.16 4.72
CA ASN A 40 21.95 -92.37 4.43
C ASN A 40 22.39 -92.41 2.96
N GLY A 41 22.79 -91.24 2.45
CA GLY A 41 23.72 -91.12 1.33
C GLY A 41 23.75 -89.71 0.75
N GLY A 42 24.85 -88.99 0.96
CA GLY A 42 25.19 -87.76 0.23
C GLY A 42 25.18 -86.51 1.09
N ASP A 43 26.38 -86.14 1.54
CA ASP A 43 26.73 -84.78 1.92
C ASP A 43 26.59 -83.88 0.68
N GLU A 44 25.37 -83.42 0.42
CA GLU A 44 25.17 -82.13 -0.21
C GLU A 44 24.52 -81.27 0.87
N SER A 45 25.31 -80.33 1.42
CA SER A 45 24.75 -79.14 2.05
C SER A 45 23.61 -78.67 1.15
N PRO A 46 22.36 -78.55 1.64
CA PRO A 46 21.36 -77.86 0.85
C PRO A 46 21.99 -76.51 0.48
N GLY A 47 22.06 -76.20 -0.81
CA GLY A 47 22.44 -74.86 -1.23
C GLY A 47 21.56 -73.87 -0.46
N PRO A 48 22.08 -72.67 -0.14
CA PRO A 48 21.31 -71.69 0.62
C PRO A 48 19.91 -71.58 0.02
N ALA A 49 18.90 -71.62 0.89
CA ALA A 49 17.52 -71.43 0.46
C ALA A 49 17.45 -70.12 -0.36
N PRO A 50 16.67 -70.08 -1.47
CA PRO A 50 16.55 -68.86 -2.23
C PRO A 50 16.05 -67.74 -1.31
N PRO A 51 16.58 -66.51 -1.45
CA PRO A 51 16.14 -65.37 -0.65
C PRO A 51 14.62 -65.19 -0.71
N ALA A 52 13.99 -64.86 0.41
CA ALA A 52 12.54 -64.71 0.54
C ALA A 52 12.17 -63.51 1.44
N PRO A 53 10.91 -63.03 1.40
CA PRO A 53 10.45 -62.00 2.33
C PRO A 53 10.53 -62.47 3.78
N TYR A 54 11.02 -61.61 4.67
CA TYR A 54 11.00 -61.79 6.11
C TYR A 54 9.81 -61.03 6.71
N VAL A 55 9.00 -61.71 7.52
CA VAL A 55 7.86 -61.11 8.20
C VAL A 55 7.97 -61.40 9.69
N PHE A 56 7.84 -60.37 10.51
CA PHE A 56 7.79 -60.47 11.96
C PHE A 56 6.55 -59.75 12.48
N ASP A 57 5.76 -60.44 13.30
CA ASP A 57 4.57 -59.88 13.95
C ASP A 57 4.91 -59.56 15.42
N ILE A 58 4.81 -58.28 15.80
CA ILE A 58 5.00 -57.83 17.18
C ILE A 58 3.88 -58.44 18.05
N PRO A 59 4.20 -59.09 19.18
CA PRO A 59 3.17 -59.70 20.02
C PRO A 59 2.31 -58.64 20.71
N GLY A 60 0.98 -58.67 20.50
CA GLY A 60 0.04 -57.88 21.32
C GLY A 60 -0.03 -58.42 22.75
N THR A 61 0.55 -57.71 23.70
CA THR A 61 0.67 -58.14 25.10
C THR A 61 -0.20 -57.35 26.08
N GLY A 62 -0.84 -56.27 25.62
CA GLY A 62 -1.60 -55.31 26.43
C GLY A 62 -0.74 -54.24 27.11
N ASP A 63 0.58 -54.25 26.87
CA ASP A 63 1.54 -53.23 27.27
C ASP A 63 2.30 -52.76 26.00
N PRO A 64 2.83 -51.51 25.94
CA PRO A 64 3.57 -51.03 24.78
C PRO A 64 4.81 -51.88 24.49
N ALA A 65 4.95 -52.40 23.27
CA ALA A 65 6.14 -53.16 22.88
C ALA A 65 7.20 -52.23 22.28
N VAL A 66 8.47 -52.45 22.62
CA VAL A 66 9.60 -51.76 21.96
C VAL A 66 10.43 -52.83 21.26
N THR A 67 10.33 -52.87 19.93
CA THR A 67 11.01 -53.86 19.09
C THR A 67 12.19 -53.20 18.39
N ARG A 68 13.40 -53.76 18.47
CA ARG A 68 14.58 -53.25 17.75
C ARG A 68 15.01 -54.18 16.62
N ALA A 69 15.02 -53.67 15.39
CA ALA A 69 15.61 -54.31 14.22
C ALA A 69 17.03 -53.76 13.97
N VAL A 70 18.02 -54.65 13.87
CA VAL A 70 19.44 -54.28 13.64
C VAL A 70 20.14 -55.30 12.75
N VAL A 71 21.09 -54.86 11.93
CA VAL A 71 22.01 -55.76 11.24
C VAL A 71 23.22 -56.02 12.14
N ALA A 72 23.51 -57.27 12.49
CA ALA A 72 24.72 -57.61 13.23
C ALA A 72 25.25 -58.97 12.80
N ASP A 73 26.57 -59.09 12.64
CA ASP A 73 27.23 -60.31 12.16
C ASP A 73 26.64 -60.86 10.84
N ALA A 74 26.28 -59.96 9.92
CA ALA A 74 25.59 -60.25 8.65
C ALA A 74 24.21 -60.94 8.80
N GLN A 75 23.59 -60.84 9.98
CA GLN A 75 22.22 -61.26 10.25
C GLN A 75 21.33 -60.03 10.44
N LEU A 76 20.09 -60.12 9.98
CA LEU A 76 19.00 -59.34 10.55
C LEU A 76 18.68 -59.92 11.93
N GLN A 77 18.68 -59.08 12.96
CA GLN A 77 18.30 -59.45 14.33
C GLN A 77 17.12 -58.61 14.78
N ILE A 78 16.12 -59.26 15.36
CA ILE A 78 14.94 -58.63 15.98
C ILE A 78 14.99 -58.84 17.48
N TRP A 79 14.90 -57.76 18.24
CA TRP A 79 15.00 -57.74 19.70
C TRP A 79 13.74 -57.17 20.34
N ASP A 80 13.39 -57.68 21.52
CA ASP A 80 12.62 -56.95 22.51
C ASP A 80 13.59 -56.05 23.28
N GLU A 81 13.46 -54.74 23.09
CA GLU A 81 14.37 -53.76 23.66
C GLU A 81 14.17 -53.59 25.16
N ILE A 82 12.93 -53.70 25.65
CA ILE A 82 12.60 -53.55 27.08
C ILE A 82 13.25 -54.68 27.88
N ASN A 83 13.10 -55.91 27.39
CA ASN A 83 13.60 -57.10 28.07
C ASN A 83 15.04 -57.48 27.65
N ASN A 84 15.59 -56.80 26.64
CA ASN A 84 16.89 -57.10 26.04
C ASN A 84 17.00 -58.58 25.63
N GLU A 85 15.97 -59.06 24.93
CA GLU A 85 15.83 -60.45 24.48
C GLU A 85 15.85 -60.53 22.95
N LEU A 86 16.66 -61.41 22.38
CA LEU A 86 16.67 -61.68 20.94
C LEU A 86 15.44 -62.52 20.58
N LEU A 87 14.52 -61.96 19.82
CA LEU A 87 13.27 -62.60 19.41
C LEU A 87 13.48 -63.47 18.17
N ASP A 88 14.23 -62.98 17.20
CA ASP A 88 14.51 -63.71 15.95
C ASP A 88 15.81 -63.24 15.28
N GLN A 89 16.39 -64.09 14.44
CA GLN A 89 17.53 -63.73 13.58
C GLN A 89 17.56 -64.56 12.29
N ILE A 90 17.96 -63.93 11.20
CA ILE A 90 18.11 -64.58 9.89
C ILE A 90 19.30 -63.99 9.11
N PRO A 91 20.04 -64.78 8.31
CA PRO A 91 21.07 -64.23 7.44
C PRO A 91 20.48 -63.20 6.48
N LEU A 92 21.08 -62.01 6.43
CA LEU A 92 20.53 -60.90 5.64
C LEU A 92 20.53 -61.21 4.13
N ASP A 93 21.49 -62.02 3.66
CA ASP A 93 21.57 -62.49 2.27
C ASP A 93 20.43 -63.44 1.86
N CYS A 94 19.65 -63.93 2.83
CA CYS A 94 18.47 -64.77 2.62
C CYS A 94 17.15 -63.97 2.65
N VAL A 95 17.22 -62.64 2.82
CA VAL A 95 16.04 -61.75 2.90
C VAL A 95 15.91 -60.95 1.61
N THR A 96 14.69 -60.83 1.06
CA THR A 96 14.41 -59.96 -0.10
C THR A 96 13.64 -58.68 0.26
N GLU A 97 12.99 -58.69 1.41
CA GLU A 97 12.13 -57.63 1.96
C GLU A 97 11.96 -57.90 3.45
N ILE A 98 11.89 -56.86 4.26
CA ILE A 98 11.61 -56.94 5.70
C ILE A 98 10.23 -56.34 5.92
N THR A 99 9.33 -57.06 6.57
CA THR A 99 8.04 -56.56 7.02
C THR A 99 7.91 -56.77 8.52
N ILE A 100 7.72 -55.68 9.26
CA ILE A 100 7.36 -55.73 10.67
C ILE A 100 5.88 -55.32 10.77
N ASN A 101 5.06 -56.15 11.38
CA ASN A 101 3.67 -55.82 11.68
C ASN A 101 3.53 -55.55 13.17
N GLY A 102 3.08 -54.35 13.51
CA GLY A 102 2.57 -54.00 14.82
C GLY A 102 1.29 -54.77 15.17
N SER A 103 0.87 -54.57 16.39
CA SER A 103 -0.24 -55.16 17.09
C SER A 103 -1.38 -54.15 17.18
N ILE A 104 -2.26 -54.25 18.18
CA ILE A 104 -3.31 -53.23 18.42
C ILE A 104 -2.99 -52.37 19.65
N ASP A 105 -1.89 -52.71 20.32
CA ASP A 105 -1.30 -51.97 21.43
C ASP A 105 -0.25 -51.01 20.83
N PRO A 106 0.04 -49.86 21.46
CA PRO A 106 1.07 -48.95 20.96
C PRO A 106 2.45 -49.61 20.85
N ASP A 107 2.97 -49.71 19.64
CA ASP A 107 4.23 -50.37 19.32
C ASP A 107 5.29 -49.37 18.87
N ASN A 108 6.48 -49.42 19.48
CA ASN A 108 7.65 -48.66 19.03
C ASN A 108 8.62 -49.58 18.30
N LEU A 109 8.72 -49.42 16.99
CA LEU A 109 9.76 -50.05 16.19
C LEU A 109 11.01 -49.16 16.16
N ILE A 110 12.10 -49.62 16.76
CA ILE A 110 13.43 -49.05 16.63
C ILE A 110 14.15 -49.70 15.44
N VAL A 111 14.48 -48.91 14.43
CA VAL A 111 15.35 -49.30 13.33
C VAL A 111 16.76 -48.78 13.60
N ASP A 112 17.66 -49.70 13.96
CA ASP A 112 19.01 -49.38 14.42
C ASP A 112 20.04 -49.62 13.29
N PHE A 113 20.65 -48.53 12.84
CA PHE A 113 21.65 -48.52 11.77
C PHE A 113 23.09 -48.66 12.25
N SER A 114 23.32 -48.98 13.53
CA SER A 114 24.67 -49.19 14.09
C SER A 114 25.49 -50.27 13.37
N GLY A 115 24.83 -51.24 12.75
CA GLY A 115 25.46 -52.28 11.93
C GLY A 115 25.43 -52.06 10.41
N GLY A 116 25.00 -50.87 9.96
CA GLY A 116 24.87 -50.51 8.56
C GLY A 116 23.47 -50.74 7.98
N GLN A 117 23.37 -50.70 6.65
CA GLN A 117 22.10 -50.82 5.93
C GLN A 117 21.54 -52.25 5.93
N PHE A 118 20.21 -52.37 5.84
CA PHE A 118 19.54 -53.65 5.58
C PHE A 118 19.64 -54.04 4.10
N GLY A 119 19.65 -53.06 3.18
CA GLY A 119 19.90 -53.28 1.76
C GLY A 119 18.76 -53.98 1.01
N VAL A 120 17.59 -54.05 1.64
CA VAL A 120 16.32 -54.59 1.11
C VAL A 120 15.19 -53.65 1.53
N PRO A 121 14.05 -53.61 0.81
CA PRO A 121 12.89 -52.82 1.23
C PRO A 121 12.48 -53.17 2.67
N PHE A 122 12.17 -52.15 3.47
CA PHE A 122 11.73 -52.30 4.85
C PHE A 122 10.33 -51.71 4.97
N LEU A 123 9.38 -52.50 5.46
CA LEU A 123 7.98 -52.10 5.67
C LEU A 123 7.65 -52.22 7.16
N TYR A 124 7.06 -51.18 7.74
CA TYR A 124 6.46 -51.21 9.07
C TYR A 124 4.96 -50.90 9.00
N ASN A 125 4.13 -51.83 9.46
CA ASN A 125 2.69 -51.60 9.58
C ASN A 125 2.37 -51.46 11.06
N GLY A 126 2.16 -50.25 11.59
CA GLY A 126 1.78 -50.02 12.99
C GLY A 126 0.45 -50.69 13.35
N ALA A 127 -0.47 -50.73 12.36
CA ALA A 127 -1.87 -51.13 12.47
C ALA A 127 -2.76 -50.01 13.00
N GLU A 128 -3.84 -50.32 13.71
CA GLU A 128 -4.82 -49.33 14.19
C GLU A 128 -4.84 -49.39 15.72
N PRO A 129 -4.04 -48.54 16.39
CA PRO A 129 -3.87 -48.62 17.83
C PRO A 129 -5.17 -48.27 18.57
N THR A 130 -5.38 -48.91 19.72
CA THR A 130 -6.62 -48.72 20.51
C THR A 130 -6.50 -47.64 21.60
N SER A 131 -5.33 -47.02 21.75
CA SER A 131 -5.02 -45.98 22.74
C SER A 131 -3.89 -45.06 22.28
N GLU A 132 -3.92 -43.80 22.73
CA GLU A 132 -2.85 -42.82 22.50
C GLU A 132 -1.74 -42.87 23.58
N PRO A 133 -0.47 -42.56 23.25
CA PRO A 133 0.04 -42.33 21.89
C PRO A 133 -0.01 -43.63 21.06
N GLY A 134 -0.18 -43.49 19.74
CA GLY A 134 -0.23 -44.60 18.79
C GLY A 134 1.12 -45.28 18.55
N ASP A 135 1.29 -45.88 17.37
CA ASP A 135 2.50 -46.63 17.02
C ASP A 135 3.65 -45.69 16.62
N GLN A 136 4.87 -46.01 17.01
CA GLN A 136 6.04 -45.16 16.80
C GLN A 136 7.09 -45.84 15.92
N LEU A 137 7.70 -45.08 15.01
CA LEU A 137 8.95 -45.47 14.32
C LEU A 137 10.11 -44.64 14.86
N THR A 138 11.14 -45.31 15.39
CA THR A 138 12.34 -44.66 15.91
C THR A 138 13.57 -45.05 15.07
N LEU A 139 14.27 -44.08 14.48
CA LEU A 139 15.49 -44.29 13.69
C LEU A 139 16.72 -43.88 14.50
N ILE A 140 17.70 -44.77 14.68
CA ILE A 140 18.90 -44.49 15.51
C ILE A 140 20.23 -44.95 14.90
N ASN A 141 21.32 -44.40 15.43
CA ASN A 141 22.72 -44.84 15.23
C ASN A 141 23.23 -44.87 13.78
N GLY A 142 22.57 -44.19 12.84
CA GLY A 142 23.03 -44.05 11.45
C GLY A 142 23.62 -42.67 11.16
N THR A 143 24.49 -42.61 10.15
CA THR A 143 24.97 -41.35 9.55
C THR A 143 24.59 -41.33 8.08
N THR A 144 23.93 -40.26 7.63
CA THR A 144 23.39 -40.12 6.27
C THR A 144 23.79 -38.78 5.66
N GLU A 145 23.87 -38.71 4.34
CA GLU A 145 23.99 -37.43 3.62
C GLU A 145 22.62 -36.77 3.48
N GLN A 146 21.57 -37.56 3.29
CA GLN A 146 20.21 -37.09 3.15
C GLN A 146 19.23 -38.04 3.85
N VAL A 147 18.27 -37.46 4.55
CA VAL A 147 17.03 -38.13 4.97
C VAL A 147 15.87 -37.43 4.29
N ILE A 148 15.03 -38.20 3.60
CA ILE A 148 13.83 -37.69 2.93
C ILE A 148 12.63 -38.36 3.56
N HIS A 149 11.78 -37.58 4.21
CA HIS A 149 10.45 -37.99 4.67
C HIS A 149 9.45 -37.62 3.58
N GLU A 150 8.74 -38.61 3.03
CA GLU A 150 7.68 -38.42 2.05
C GLU A 150 6.37 -38.93 2.64
N PHE A 151 5.44 -38.02 2.89
CA PHE A 151 4.18 -38.30 3.57
C PHE A 151 3.08 -38.62 2.57
N ALA A 152 2.31 -39.67 2.84
CA ALA A 152 1.13 -40.03 2.05
C ALA A 152 -0.17 -39.56 2.72
N ASP A 153 -0.26 -39.70 4.04
CA ASP A 153 -1.35 -39.23 4.90
C ASP A 153 -0.87 -39.10 6.37
N GLN A 154 -1.79 -38.86 7.30
CA GLN A 154 -1.53 -38.65 8.73
C GLN A 154 -0.75 -39.79 9.40
N SER A 155 -0.79 -40.98 8.82
CA SER A 155 -0.26 -42.20 9.45
C SER A 155 0.63 -43.04 8.52
N SER A 156 0.80 -42.61 7.27
CA SER A 156 1.44 -43.41 6.21
C SER A 156 2.43 -42.58 5.42
N GLY A 157 3.50 -43.22 4.96
CA GLY A 157 4.53 -42.57 4.18
C GLY A 157 5.77 -43.44 4.00
N GLN A 158 6.88 -42.79 3.65
CA GLN A 158 8.18 -43.44 3.55
C GLN A 158 9.31 -42.52 3.99
N VAL A 159 10.40 -43.14 4.44
CA VAL A 159 11.67 -42.48 4.76
C VAL A 159 12.78 -43.07 3.88
N ASP A 160 13.38 -42.24 3.05
CA ASP A 160 14.55 -42.59 2.25
C ASP A 160 15.84 -42.07 2.91
N LEU A 161 16.79 -42.98 3.13
CA LEU A 161 18.10 -42.70 3.68
C LEU A 161 19.16 -42.85 2.60
N ILE A 162 19.88 -41.78 2.31
CA ILE A 162 20.88 -41.74 1.24
C ILE A 162 22.22 -41.28 1.82
N GLY A 163 23.30 -41.98 1.48
CA GLY A 163 24.67 -41.61 1.77
C GLY A 163 25.67 -42.41 0.92
N THR A 164 26.95 -42.11 1.03
CA THR A 164 28.02 -42.74 0.23
C THR A 164 27.91 -44.28 0.13
N ASP A 165 27.58 -44.96 1.23
CA ASP A 165 27.44 -46.42 1.31
C ASP A 165 26.07 -46.87 1.88
N LEU A 166 25.08 -45.97 1.92
CA LEU A 166 23.75 -46.23 2.50
C LEU A 166 22.68 -45.84 1.48
N THR A 167 21.81 -46.78 1.12
CA THR A 167 20.58 -46.50 0.40
C THR A 167 19.49 -47.41 0.95
N GLN A 168 18.61 -46.84 1.77
CA GLN A 168 17.57 -47.60 2.47
C GLN A 168 16.25 -46.83 2.42
N THR A 169 15.19 -47.50 1.95
CA THR A 169 13.82 -47.01 2.03
C THR A 169 13.09 -47.76 3.15
N ILE A 170 12.39 -47.03 4.00
CA ILE A 170 11.47 -47.56 5.01
C ILE A 170 10.08 -47.04 4.67
N THR A 171 9.16 -47.90 4.28
CA THR A 171 7.75 -47.54 4.09
C THR A 171 6.98 -47.87 5.37
N TYR A 172 6.01 -47.03 5.73
CA TYR A 172 5.21 -47.22 6.93
C TYR A 172 3.73 -46.91 6.73
N THR A 173 2.88 -47.50 7.57
CA THR A 173 1.43 -47.23 7.68
C THR A 173 0.99 -47.33 9.14
N GLY A 174 -0.03 -46.56 9.54
CA GLY A 174 -0.59 -46.58 10.90
C GLY A 174 0.40 -46.12 11.96
N LEU A 175 1.20 -45.07 11.71
CA LEU A 175 2.09 -44.47 12.71
C LEU A 175 1.49 -43.20 13.31
N GLU A 176 1.84 -42.96 14.58
CA GLU A 176 1.67 -41.72 15.34
C GLU A 176 2.63 -41.71 16.59
N PRO A 177 3.95 -41.30 16.57
CA PRO A 177 4.70 -40.52 15.59
C PRO A 177 6.05 -41.12 15.08
N ILE A 178 6.88 -40.33 14.35
CA ILE A 178 8.26 -40.69 13.98
C ILE A 178 9.29 -39.94 14.85
N LEU A 179 10.30 -40.68 15.35
CA LEU A 179 11.49 -40.11 16.00
C LEU A 179 12.75 -40.41 15.17
N ASP A 180 13.34 -39.39 14.59
CA ASP A 180 14.50 -39.47 13.72
C ASP A 180 15.77 -38.93 14.39
N ASN A 181 16.51 -39.83 15.05
CA ASN A 181 17.74 -39.52 15.77
C ASN A 181 19.00 -39.75 14.91
N LEU A 182 18.87 -39.81 13.58
CA LEU A 182 20.01 -40.03 12.68
C LEU A 182 20.88 -38.78 12.57
N LEU A 183 22.19 -38.97 12.39
CA LEU A 183 23.10 -37.88 12.04
C LEU A 183 23.01 -37.62 10.54
N ALA A 184 22.35 -36.54 10.13
CA ALA A 184 22.13 -36.22 8.72
C ALA A 184 22.85 -34.93 8.29
N ALA A 185 23.35 -34.88 7.05
CA ALA A 185 23.76 -33.60 6.46
C ALA A 185 22.55 -32.78 5.99
N ASN A 186 21.55 -33.41 5.38
CA ASN A 186 20.36 -32.74 4.86
C ASN A 186 19.10 -33.51 5.25
N ARG A 187 18.02 -32.78 5.53
CA ARG A 187 16.68 -33.34 5.75
C ARG A 187 15.68 -32.70 4.80
N SER A 188 14.81 -33.51 4.21
CA SER A 188 13.74 -33.05 3.32
C SER A 188 12.42 -33.62 3.80
N PHE A 189 11.38 -32.79 3.83
CA PHE A 189 10.01 -33.16 4.15
C PHE A 189 9.15 -32.86 2.93
N ILE A 190 8.57 -33.90 2.34
CA ILE A 190 7.75 -33.83 1.12
C ILE A 190 6.33 -34.22 1.51
N TYR A 191 5.42 -33.27 1.41
CA TYR A 191 4.02 -33.48 1.74
C TYR A 191 3.19 -33.86 0.52
N SER A 192 1.99 -34.33 0.81
CA SER A 192 1.01 -34.82 -0.15
C SER A 192 0.29 -33.66 -0.84
N ASN A 193 -0.62 -33.95 -1.78
CA ASN A 193 -1.42 -32.90 -2.43
C ASN A 193 -2.66 -32.44 -1.60
N ASN A 194 -2.63 -32.64 -0.28
CA ASN A 194 -3.74 -32.30 0.60
C ASN A 194 -3.49 -30.93 1.21
N SER A 195 -4.54 -30.11 1.35
CA SER A 195 -4.44 -28.91 2.18
C SER A 195 -4.14 -29.24 3.64
N GLU A 196 -3.10 -28.63 4.18
CA GLU A 196 -2.63 -28.85 5.54
C GLU A 196 -1.98 -27.61 6.18
N THR A 197 -1.97 -27.58 7.51
CA THR A 197 -1.11 -26.67 8.27
C THR A 197 0.11 -27.44 8.72
N ILE A 198 1.29 -26.97 8.32
CA ILE A 198 2.60 -27.52 8.65
C ILE A 198 3.28 -26.60 9.65
N ASP A 199 3.54 -27.10 10.86
CA ASP A 199 4.22 -26.36 11.92
C ASP A 199 5.64 -26.88 12.09
N PHE A 200 6.64 -26.04 11.86
CA PHE A 200 8.05 -26.33 12.11
C PHE A 200 8.56 -25.52 13.31
N SER A 201 8.87 -26.20 14.41
CA SER A 201 9.22 -25.59 15.71
C SER A 201 10.30 -26.37 16.46
N ASP A 202 10.75 -25.80 17.58
CA ASP A 202 11.39 -26.56 18.66
C ASP A 202 10.51 -27.75 19.09
N ASP A 203 11.15 -28.81 19.58
CA ASP A 203 10.44 -29.91 20.21
C ASP A 203 10.00 -29.51 21.65
N ALA A 204 9.57 -30.47 22.48
CA ALA A 204 9.13 -30.16 23.83
C ALA A 204 10.29 -29.87 24.82
N VAL A 205 11.55 -30.10 24.41
CA VAL A 205 12.74 -30.12 25.25
C VAL A 205 13.74 -29.04 24.80
N PRO A 206 13.76 -27.88 25.48
CA PRO A 206 14.66 -26.81 25.07
C PRO A 206 16.14 -27.18 25.18
N GLY A 207 16.90 -26.86 24.14
CA GLY A 207 18.36 -26.90 24.10
C GLY A 207 18.96 -28.29 23.95
N ASP A 208 18.27 -29.22 23.29
CA ASP A 208 18.75 -30.58 23.04
C ASP A 208 19.08 -30.88 21.57
N ASP A 209 19.01 -29.87 20.70
CA ASP A 209 19.28 -29.94 19.25
C ASP A 209 18.25 -30.73 18.44
N PHE A 210 17.06 -30.96 19.00
CA PHE A 210 15.90 -31.53 18.30
C PHE A 210 14.91 -30.45 17.89
N ASN A 211 14.38 -30.58 16.68
CA ASN A 211 13.19 -29.84 16.27
C ASN A 211 12.06 -30.82 15.97
N ARG A 212 10.83 -30.30 15.90
CA ARG A 212 9.64 -31.03 15.50
C ARG A 212 9.03 -30.38 14.27
N ILE A 213 8.60 -31.20 13.32
CA ILE A 213 7.70 -30.80 12.25
C ILE A 213 6.40 -31.59 12.39
N ASP A 214 5.27 -30.90 12.37
CA ASP A 214 3.94 -31.45 12.58
C ASP A 214 3.01 -31.00 11.47
N SER A 215 1.99 -31.80 11.20
CA SER A 215 0.98 -31.45 10.22
C SER A 215 -0.41 -31.94 10.60
N THR A 216 -1.41 -31.18 10.16
CA THR A 216 -2.82 -31.62 10.19
C THR A 216 -3.16 -32.76 9.25
N ALA A 217 -2.33 -33.11 8.25
CA ALA A 217 -2.64 -34.16 7.25
C ALA A 217 -1.50 -35.16 7.00
N ALA A 218 -0.37 -35.00 7.68
CA ALA A 218 0.79 -35.87 7.60
C ALA A 218 1.32 -36.20 8.99
N GLU A 219 2.08 -37.30 9.07
CA GLU A 219 2.72 -37.74 10.29
C GLU A 219 3.70 -36.70 10.86
N SER A 220 3.74 -36.57 12.19
CA SER A 220 4.68 -35.73 12.90
C SER A 220 6.06 -36.40 13.07
N VAL A 221 7.11 -35.59 12.92
CA VAL A 221 8.50 -36.04 13.04
C VAL A 221 9.24 -35.16 14.04
N THR A 222 9.76 -35.76 15.11
CA THR A 222 10.80 -35.15 15.94
C THR A 222 12.15 -35.62 15.44
N PHE A 223 13.08 -34.71 15.16
CA PHE A 223 14.34 -35.05 14.52
C PHE A 223 15.53 -34.25 15.04
N LEU A 224 16.70 -34.90 15.05
CA LEU A 224 17.97 -34.26 15.34
C LEU A 224 18.35 -33.31 14.19
N ASN A 225 18.75 -32.09 14.52
CA ASN A 225 19.11 -31.08 13.53
C ASN A 225 20.18 -31.57 12.54
N PRO A 226 20.00 -31.29 11.23
CA PRO A 226 21.02 -31.62 10.24
C PRO A 226 22.20 -30.64 10.30
N THR A 227 23.31 -31.01 9.67
CA THR A 227 24.50 -30.14 9.64
C THR A 227 24.52 -29.13 8.48
N ASN A 228 23.71 -29.31 7.43
CA ASN A 228 23.75 -28.49 6.22
C ASN A 228 22.39 -27.87 5.83
N SER A 229 21.32 -28.65 5.71
CA SER A 229 20.03 -28.07 5.29
C SER A 229 18.78 -28.79 5.78
N ILE A 230 17.69 -28.02 5.86
CA ILE A 230 16.32 -28.50 5.94
C ILE A 230 15.58 -27.98 4.70
N ALA A 231 14.79 -28.85 4.07
CA ALA A 231 13.89 -28.49 2.98
C ALA A 231 12.46 -28.97 3.27
N ILE A 232 11.47 -28.11 3.03
CA ILE A 232 10.04 -28.38 3.21
C ILE A 232 9.35 -28.11 1.87
N PHE A 233 8.66 -29.11 1.33
CA PHE A 233 7.92 -29.02 0.07
C PHE A 233 6.48 -29.48 0.31
N SER A 234 5.52 -28.56 0.27
CA SER A 234 4.12 -28.93 0.50
C SER A 234 3.43 -29.54 -0.73
N SER A 235 4.05 -29.41 -1.91
CA SER A 235 3.60 -29.98 -3.20
C SER A 235 2.32 -29.34 -3.75
N GLY A 236 1.15 -29.59 -3.16
CA GLY A 236 -0.10 -28.98 -3.63
C GLY A 236 -1.26 -29.13 -2.66
N GLY A 237 -2.39 -28.49 -2.96
CA GLY A 237 -3.38 -28.19 -1.92
C GLY A 237 -3.03 -26.85 -1.28
N GLN A 238 -4.03 -26.10 -0.79
CA GLN A 238 -3.75 -24.81 -0.13
C GLN A 238 -3.20 -25.06 1.27
N ASP A 239 -1.95 -24.69 1.49
CA ASP A 239 -1.19 -25.03 2.69
C ASP A 239 -0.83 -23.79 3.51
N ILE A 240 -0.65 -24.00 4.82
CA ILE A 240 -0.16 -22.98 5.75
C ILE A 240 1.10 -23.52 6.40
N ILE A 241 2.26 -22.93 6.10
CA ILE A 241 3.56 -23.35 6.63
C ILE A 241 4.01 -22.32 7.68
N ASN A 242 3.94 -22.69 8.95
CA ASN A 242 4.43 -21.86 10.05
C ASN A 242 5.86 -22.27 10.43
N LEU A 243 6.79 -21.33 10.33
CA LEU A 243 8.18 -21.48 10.71
C LEU A 243 8.40 -20.73 12.03
N GLU A 244 8.26 -21.46 13.12
CA GLU A 244 8.25 -20.93 14.49
C GLU A 244 9.66 -20.82 15.07
N THR A 245 9.76 -20.54 16.37
CA THR A 245 11.05 -20.57 17.06
C THR A 245 11.56 -22.01 17.10
N LEU A 246 12.75 -22.22 16.52
CA LEU A 246 13.46 -23.49 16.54
C LEU A 246 14.29 -23.66 17.81
N ASP A 247 14.76 -24.88 18.06
CA ASP A 247 15.66 -25.16 19.16
C ASP A 247 16.87 -24.22 19.14
N SER A 248 17.30 -23.80 20.32
CA SER A 248 18.41 -22.87 20.53
C SER A 248 19.78 -23.40 20.05
N LEU A 249 19.94 -24.70 19.84
CA LEU A 249 21.15 -25.31 19.29
C LEU A 249 21.09 -25.50 17.76
N SER A 250 19.94 -25.22 17.12
CA SER A 250 19.76 -25.36 15.68
C SER A 250 20.78 -24.53 14.90
N ALA A 251 21.70 -25.21 14.21
CA ALA A 251 22.86 -24.60 13.56
C ALA A 251 22.99 -24.89 12.05
N PHE A 252 21.97 -25.47 11.41
CA PHE A 252 22.00 -25.71 9.96
C PHE A 252 22.00 -24.37 9.20
N PRO A 253 22.86 -24.20 8.18
CA PRO A 253 23.00 -22.93 7.48
C PRO A 253 21.90 -22.63 6.46
N THR A 254 21.12 -23.63 6.02
CA THR A 254 20.15 -23.45 4.92
C THR A 254 18.77 -23.99 5.28
N LEU A 255 17.74 -23.15 5.14
CA LEU A 255 16.33 -23.53 5.18
C LEU A 255 15.71 -23.25 3.80
N ILE A 256 15.05 -24.23 3.21
CA ILE A 256 14.32 -24.09 1.94
C ILE A 256 12.86 -24.46 2.21
N VAL A 257 11.93 -23.60 1.81
CA VAL A 257 10.50 -23.83 1.95
C VAL A 257 9.82 -23.49 0.64
N ASN A 258 8.91 -24.35 0.20
CA ASN A 258 8.17 -24.19 -1.04
C ASN A 258 6.70 -24.58 -0.87
N GLY A 259 5.79 -23.67 -1.21
CA GLY A 259 4.32 -23.84 -1.16
C GLY A 259 3.78 -24.83 -2.20
N GLY A 260 4.33 -24.82 -3.41
CA GLY A 260 3.93 -25.72 -4.48
C GLY A 260 2.94 -25.09 -5.46
N ASP A 261 2.02 -25.88 -6.02
CA ASP A 261 1.17 -25.46 -7.14
C ASP A 261 -0.16 -24.77 -6.74
N ALA A 262 -0.41 -24.53 -5.45
CA ALA A 262 -1.67 -24.02 -4.94
C ALA A 262 -1.55 -22.57 -4.44
N VAL A 263 -2.55 -22.10 -3.69
CA VAL A 263 -2.45 -20.80 -3.02
C VAL A 263 -2.06 -21.07 -1.58
N ASP A 264 -0.83 -20.74 -1.25
CA ASP A 264 -0.18 -21.14 0.00
C ASP A 264 0.16 -19.94 0.87
N GLU A 265 0.29 -20.18 2.17
CA GLU A 265 0.70 -19.19 3.14
C GLU A 265 1.97 -19.64 3.87
N ILE A 266 3.06 -18.90 3.75
CA ILE A 266 4.31 -19.16 4.46
C ILE A 266 4.53 -18.08 5.52
N ARG A 267 4.68 -18.47 6.78
CA ARG A 267 4.90 -17.54 7.89
C ARG A 267 6.25 -17.79 8.55
N LEU A 268 7.20 -16.88 8.34
CA LEU A 268 8.49 -16.89 9.03
C LEU A 268 8.42 -16.04 10.30
N ARG A 269 8.33 -16.70 11.46
CA ARG A 269 8.23 -16.04 12.78
C ARG A 269 9.58 -15.83 13.46
N SER A 270 10.55 -16.68 13.19
CA SER A 270 11.91 -16.62 13.74
C SER A 270 12.92 -17.21 12.78
N LEU A 271 14.16 -16.71 12.81
CA LEU A 271 15.26 -17.29 12.03
C LEU A 271 16.60 -17.09 12.74
N ASN A 272 17.35 -18.18 12.96
CA ASN A 272 18.65 -18.11 13.61
C ASN A 272 19.69 -17.38 12.75
N ALA A 273 20.63 -16.68 13.39
CA ALA A 273 21.60 -15.80 12.72
C ALA A 273 22.51 -16.49 11.70
N SER A 274 22.76 -17.79 11.86
CA SER A 274 23.58 -18.59 10.93
C SER A 274 22.80 -19.20 9.78
N THR A 275 21.47 -19.09 9.78
CA THR A 275 20.59 -19.74 8.82
C THR A 275 20.15 -18.73 7.75
N THR A 276 20.22 -19.14 6.48
CA THR A 276 19.59 -18.43 5.38
C THR A 276 18.32 -19.15 4.98
N ALA A 277 17.19 -18.46 5.01
CA ALA A 277 15.91 -18.98 4.55
C ALA A 277 15.69 -18.61 3.08
N THR A 278 15.25 -19.57 2.27
CA THR A 278 14.74 -19.37 0.92
C THR A 278 13.30 -19.84 0.88
N LEU A 279 12.36 -18.91 0.74
CA LEU A 279 10.92 -19.14 0.75
C LEU A 279 10.40 -18.95 -0.68
N GLY A 280 9.75 -19.97 -1.23
CA GLY A 280 9.15 -19.98 -2.56
C GLY A 280 7.64 -20.16 -2.49
N GLY A 281 6.88 -19.33 -3.21
CA GLY A 281 5.46 -19.57 -3.48
C GLY A 281 5.26 -20.75 -4.42
N ASP A 282 6.02 -20.75 -5.52
CA ASP A 282 5.87 -21.64 -6.69
C ASP A 282 4.77 -21.17 -7.62
N ALA A 283 3.73 -21.96 -7.89
CA ALA A 283 2.64 -21.55 -8.77
C ALA A 283 1.42 -21.28 -7.91
N GLY A 284 0.92 -20.05 -7.92
CA GLY A 284 -0.07 -19.71 -6.91
C GLY A 284 -0.38 -18.24 -6.91
N SER A 285 -1.00 -17.77 -5.85
CA SER A 285 -0.99 -16.34 -5.50
C SER A 285 -0.75 -16.32 -4.01
N ASP A 286 0.52 -16.50 -3.65
CA ASP A 286 0.92 -16.97 -2.34
C ASP A 286 1.12 -15.82 -1.38
N LEU A 287 0.88 -16.07 -0.11
CA LEU A 287 1.07 -15.11 0.96
C LEU A 287 2.30 -15.49 1.80
N ILE A 288 3.34 -14.68 1.72
CA ILE A 288 4.56 -14.87 2.50
C ILE A 288 4.64 -13.76 3.54
N THR A 289 4.56 -14.12 4.82
CA THR A 289 4.63 -13.19 5.95
C THR A 289 5.94 -13.36 6.71
N ILE A 290 6.69 -12.26 6.87
CA ILE A 290 7.92 -12.20 7.66
C ILE A 290 7.68 -11.30 8.87
N GLY A 291 7.87 -11.87 10.06
CA GLY A 291 7.64 -11.17 11.32
C GLY A 291 7.03 -12.11 12.35
N SER A 292 7.36 -11.91 13.62
CA SER A 292 6.81 -12.71 14.72
C SER A 292 5.29 -12.57 14.83
N ALA A 293 4.64 -13.45 15.61
CA ALA A 293 3.19 -13.40 15.81
C ALA A 293 2.69 -12.11 16.50
N VAL A 294 3.59 -11.31 17.07
CA VAL A 294 3.30 -10.00 17.67
C VAL A 294 3.71 -8.83 16.77
N GLY A 295 4.07 -9.07 15.50
CA GLY A 295 4.50 -8.04 14.55
C GLY A 295 5.89 -7.51 14.88
N SER A 296 6.91 -8.38 14.89
CA SER A 296 8.28 -7.94 15.20
C SER A 296 9.29 -8.69 14.35
N LEU A 297 10.23 -7.96 13.77
CA LEU A 297 11.39 -8.48 13.04
C LEU A 297 12.57 -8.82 13.96
N ASP A 298 12.49 -8.56 15.26
CA ASP A 298 13.59 -8.85 16.21
C ASP A 298 14.03 -10.33 16.22
N PRO A 299 13.13 -11.33 16.09
CA PRO A 299 13.53 -12.73 16.00
C PRO A 299 14.08 -13.16 14.64
N ILE A 300 14.07 -12.30 13.62
CA ILE A 300 14.59 -12.60 12.29
C ILE A 300 16.07 -12.19 12.23
N LEU A 301 16.96 -13.11 12.60
CA LEU A 301 18.39 -12.85 12.74
C LEU A 301 19.22 -13.32 11.54
N GLY A 302 18.66 -14.20 10.70
CA GLY A 302 19.26 -14.72 9.47
C GLY A 302 18.80 -13.99 8.21
N VAL A 303 19.48 -14.23 7.09
CA VAL A 303 19.08 -13.66 5.78
C VAL A 303 17.85 -14.38 5.25
N VAL A 304 16.91 -13.62 4.70
CA VAL A 304 15.69 -14.15 4.07
C VAL A 304 15.72 -13.83 2.58
N ASN A 305 15.50 -14.84 1.74
CA ASN A 305 15.26 -14.69 0.32
C ASN A 305 13.84 -15.20 0.01
N VAL A 306 13.03 -14.34 -0.58
CA VAL A 306 11.65 -14.65 -0.95
C VAL A 306 11.53 -14.66 -2.46
N ASN A 307 10.91 -15.68 -3.03
CA ASN A 307 10.57 -15.70 -4.45
C ASN A 307 9.09 -16.08 -4.60
N GLY A 308 8.34 -15.28 -5.33
CA GLY A 308 6.99 -15.68 -5.73
C GLY A 308 6.99 -16.89 -6.67
N ASN A 309 7.92 -16.88 -7.64
CA ASN A 309 8.07 -17.81 -8.76
C ASN A 309 6.98 -17.66 -9.86
N ASP A 310 6.30 -18.75 -10.23
CA ASP A 310 5.41 -18.81 -11.37
C ASP A 310 4.01 -18.28 -10.99
N GLN A 311 3.33 -17.66 -11.95
CA GLN A 311 2.02 -17.05 -11.69
C GLN A 311 0.95 -17.68 -12.57
N ASP A 312 0.06 -18.50 -11.98
CA ASP A 312 -0.92 -19.28 -12.75
C ASP A 312 -2.31 -18.61 -12.85
N VAL A 313 -2.66 -17.70 -11.91
CA VAL A 313 -3.90 -16.90 -11.95
C VAL A 313 -3.72 -15.56 -11.21
N ALA A 314 -3.38 -14.49 -11.90
CA ALA A 314 -3.26 -13.18 -11.27
C ALA A 314 -4.57 -12.38 -11.31
N ALA A 315 -4.94 -11.78 -10.17
CA ALA A 315 -5.98 -10.77 -10.09
C ALA A 315 -5.39 -9.42 -10.50
N ASP A 316 -6.16 -8.57 -11.18
CA ASP A 316 -5.74 -7.19 -11.41
C ASP A 316 -6.20 -6.33 -10.23
N THR A 317 -5.29 -5.58 -9.63
CA THR A 317 -5.61 -4.46 -8.74
C THR A 317 -5.60 -3.17 -9.56
N SER A 318 -6.69 -2.41 -9.48
CA SER A 318 -6.86 -1.15 -10.18
C SER A 318 -6.98 -0.01 -9.17
N ASP A 319 -6.24 1.07 -9.41
CA ASP A 319 -6.43 2.34 -8.69
C ASP A 319 -6.53 3.48 -9.70
N SER A 320 -7.20 4.56 -9.30
CA SER A 320 -7.38 5.73 -10.15
C SER A 320 -7.43 7.03 -9.36
N VAL A 321 -6.80 8.05 -9.92
CA VAL A 321 -6.91 9.44 -9.45
C VAL A 321 -7.68 10.24 -10.48
N THR A 322 -8.67 11.00 -10.03
CA THR A 322 -9.47 11.88 -10.88
C THR A 322 -9.44 13.31 -10.35
N ALA A 323 -9.19 14.28 -11.25
CA ALA A 323 -9.37 15.71 -11.00
C ALA A 323 -9.89 16.37 -12.30
N LEU A 324 -10.75 17.38 -12.20
CA LEU A 324 -11.40 18.08 -13.33
C LEU A 324 -11.90 17.12 -14.45
N ALA A 325 -12.52 16.01 -14.06
CA ALA A 325 -13.00 14.94 -14.96
C ALA A 325 -11.94 14.25 -15.83
N THR A 326 -10.65 14.46 -15.55
CA THR A 326 -9.52 13.71 -16.11
C THR A 326 -9.10 12.65 -15.12
N THR A 327 -8.97 11.40 -15.59
CA THR A 327 -8.63 10.26 -14.74
C THR A 327 -7.35 9.59 -15.24
N VAL A 328 -6.41 9.35 -14.33
CA VAL A 328 -5.35 8.36 -14.52
C VAL A 328 -5.77 7.09 -13.82
N THR A 329 -5.77 5.97 -14.53
CA THR A 329 -6.04 4.63 -13.97
C THR A 329 -4.83 3.76 -14.21
N VAL A 330 -4.36 3.09 -13.17
CA VAL A 330 -3.28 2.11 -13.23
C VAL A 330 -3.87 0.76 -12.85
N ASN A 331 -3.52 -0.25 -13.64
CA ASN A 331 -3.86 -1.64 -13.33
C ASN A 331 -2.54 -2.39 -13.18
N VAL A 332 -2.36 -3.03 -12.04
CA VAL A 332 -1.22 -3.89 -11.76
C VAL A 332 -1.72 -5.30 -11.55
N THR A 333 -0.98 -6.24 -12.12
CA THR A 333 -1.19 -7.66 -11.89
C THR A 333 -0.74 -7.95 -10.46
N THR A 334 -1.65 -8.43 -9.63
CA THR A 334 -1.39 -8.94 -8.27
C THR A 334 -1.46 -10.46 -8.28
N GLY A 335 -0.44 -11.08 -7.69
CA GLY A 335 -0.31 -12.51 -7.50
C GLY A 335 0.28 -12.74 -6.11
N ASP A 336 1.58 -12.94 -6.02
CA ASP A 336 2.24 -13.24 -4.76
C ASP A 336 2.41 -11.98 -3.93
N GLN A 337 2.15 -12.14 -2.64
CA GLN A 337 2.20 -11.10 -1.64
C GLN A 337 3.30 -11.39 -0.62
N LEU A 338 4.21 -10.43 -0.45
CA LEU A 338 5.13 -10.39 0.67
C LEU A 338 4.63 -9.37 1.70
N VAL A 339 4.32 -9.84 2.90
CA VAL A 339 4.03 -9.01 4.08
C VAL A 339 5.23 -9.01 5.01
N ILE A 340 5.76 -7.83 5.31
CA ILE A 340 6.79 -7.62 6.31
C ILE A 340 6.12 -6.91 7.48
N ASP A 341 5.95 -7.65 8.58
CA ASP A 341 5.19 -7.22 9.75
C ASP A 341 6.12 -6.91 10.93
N ASP A 342 6.33 -5.62 11.16
CA ASP A 342 7.05 -5.06 12.31
C ASP A 342 6.14 -4.14 13.16
N SER A 343 4.81 -4.33 13.05
CA SER A 343 3.79 -3.44 13.60
C SER A 343 3.68 -3.40 15.13
N GLY A 344 4.22 -4.41 15.81
CA GLY A 344 4.26 -4.49 17.27
C GLY A 344 5.38 -3.68 17.92
N GLN A 345 6.22 -3.01 17.14
CA GLN A 345 7.34 -2.24 17.67
C GLN A 345 6.86 -0.86 18.15
N ALA A 346 7.17 -0.51 19.41
CA ALA A 346 6.90 0.82 19.97
C ALA A 346 8.12 1.76 19.92
N VAL A 347 9.23 1.30 19.34
CA VAL A 347 10.48 2.04 19.24
C VAL A 347 10.68 2.43 17.78
N ALA A 348 11.06 3.68 17.56
CA ALA A 348 11.48 4.21 16.26
C ALA A 348 12.55 3.32 15.60
N ASN A 349 12.27 2.90 14.38
CA ASN A 349 13.12 2.12 13.49
C ASN A 349 13.29 2.85 12.16
N ALA A 350 14.29 2.41 11.38
CA ALA A 350 14.52 2.94 10.04
C ALA A 350 14.54 1.80 9.02
N TYR A 351 13.82 1.98 7.92
CA TYR A 351 13.61 0.99 6.87
C TYR A 351 14.05 1.52 5.51
N ASP A 352 14.90 0.77 4.82
CA ASP A 352 15.24 1.02 3.42
C ASP A 352 14.45 0.04 2.53
N VAL A 353 13.65 0.59 1.62
CA VAL A 353 12.81 -0.17 0.67
C VAL A 353 13.32 0.06 -0.75
N THR A 354 13.60 -1.03 -1.48
CA THR A 354 13.87 -1.02 -2.93
C THR A 354 12.93 -2.00 -3.61
N SER A 355 12.90 -2.00 -4.94
CA SER A 355 12.14 -2.98 -5.76
C SER A 355 12.49 -4.45 -5.54
N THR A 356 13.56 -4.77 -4.80
CA THR A 356 14.00 -6.16 -4.55
C THR A 356 14.44 -6.42 -3.11
N THR A 357 14.39 -5.42 -2.22
CA THR A 357 14.85 -5.57 -0.84
C THR A 357 14.06 -4.71 0.13
N VAL A 358 13.88 -5.20 1.35
CA VAL A 358 13.56 -4.38 2.53
C VAL A 358 14.60 -4.65 3.60
N GLN A 359 15.09 -3.60 4.25
CA GLN A 359 16.02 -3.71 5.37
C GLN A 359 15.64 -2.75 6.48
N ARG A 360 15.32 -3.30 7.66
CA ARG A 360 15.31 -2.53 8.91
C ARG A 360 16.73 -2.38 9.44
N THR A 361 17.11 -1.18 9.87
CA THR A 361 18.44 -0.90 10.43
C THR A 361 18.71 -1.84 11.61
N GLY A 362 19.84 -2.56 11.57
CA GLY A 362 20.22 -3.54 12.58
C GLY A 362 19.63 -4.94 12.40
N SER A 363 18.70 -5.13 11.45
CA SER A 363 18.21 -6.44 11.02
C SER A 363 18.91 -6.90 9.73
N PRO A 364 18.91 -8.22 9.46
CA PRO A 364 19.30 -8.75 8.16
C PRO A 364 18.43 -8.18 7.03
N VAL A 365 18.97 -8.24 5.81
CA VAL A 365 18.20 -7.88 4.61
C VAL A 365 17.20 -8.99 4.27
N ILE A 366 15.98 -8.59 3.91
CA ILE A 366 14.99 -9.44 3.26
C ILE A 366 15.09 -9.15 1.77
N ASN A 367 15.63 -10.10 1.01
CA ASN A 367 15.66 -10.04 -0.45
C ASN A 367 14.37 -10.64 -0.98
N TYR A 368 13.82 -10.05 -2.03
CA TYR A 368 12.68 -10.64 -2.72
C TYR A 368 12.77 -10.46 -4.23
N ALA A 369 12.20 -11.41 -4.96
CA ALA A 369 12.08 -11.40 -6.40
C ALA A 369 10.72 -11.98 -6.81
N THR A 370 10.24 -11.61 -7.99
CA THR A 370 8.96 -12.08 -8.56
C THR A 370 7.79 -11.99 -7.57
N ILE A 371 7.80 -10.97 -6.71
CA ILE A 371 6.67 -10.62 -5.84
C ILE A 371 5.93 -9.48 -6.51
N GLU A 372 4.62 -9.62 -6.66
CA GLU A 372 3.75 -8.64 -7.30
C GLU A 372 3.23 -7.60 -6.31
N SER A 373 3.08 -7.99 -5.04
CA SER A 373 2.56 -7.13 -3.96
C SER A 373 3.48 -7.14 -2.74
N LEU A 374 4.08 -5.98 -2.42
CA LEU A 374 4.80 -5.78 -1.16
C LEU A 374 3.91 -5.02 -0.17
N GLN A 375 3.84 -5.50 1.06
CA GLN A 375 3.29 -4.76 2.20
C GLN A 375 4.34 -4.64 3.30
N LEU A 376 4.63 -3.42 3.74
CA LEU A 376 5.44 -3.12 4.92
C LEU A 376 4.53 -2.51 5.99
N LEU A 377 4.52 -3.11 7.17
CA LEU A 377 3.86 -2.60 8.37
C LEU A 377 4.94 -2.24 9.38
N THR A 378 5.12 -0.95 9.67
CA THR A 378 6.03 -0.49 10.73
C THR A 378 5.26 -0.22 12.02
N GLY A 379 5.98 0.20 13.06
CA GLY A 379 5.54 0.18 14.45
C GLY A 379 4.62 1.33 14.84
N THR A 380 4.73 1.78 16.10
CA THR A 380 4.01 2.94 16.67
C THR A 380 4.97 3.97 17.23
N GLY A 381 6.28 3.80 16.99
CA GLY A 381 7.27 4.83 17.28
C GLY A 381 7.56 5.59 15.99
N GLY A 382 8.03 6.84 16.09
CA GLY A 382 8.36 7.66 14.92
C GLY A 382 9.44 7.04 14.03
N ASP A 383 9.00 6.28 13.04
CA ASP A 383 9.77 5.46 12.13
C ASP A 383 10.27 6.30 10.96
N THR A 384 11.35 5.86 10.32
CA THR A 384 11.82 6.46 9.06
C THR A 384 11.76 5.43 7.95
N VAL A 385 11.00 5.68 6.89
CA VAL A 385 10.87 4.78 5.73
C VAL A 385 11.42 5.47 4.48
N SER A 386 12.54 4.96 3.96
CA SER A 386 13.16 5.43 2.71
C SER A 386 12.82 4.50 1.55
N ILE A 387 11.88 4.91 0.70
CA ILE A 387 11.46 4.19 -0.51
C ILE A 387 12.32 4.63 -1.69
N SER A 388 13.41 3.89 -1.91
CA SER A 388 14.36 4.16 -2.99
C SER A 388 13.86 3.76 -4.37
N SER A 389 13.02 2.74 -4.46
CA SER A 389 12.32 2.30 -5.69
C SER A 389 11.21 1.32 -5.34
N THR A 390 10.19 1.24 -6.19
CA THR A 390 9.21 0.14 -6.21
C THR A 390 9.35 -0.64 -7.52
N ALA A 391 8.82 -1.87 -7.58
CA ALA A 391 8.81 -2.66 -8.80
C ALA A 391 7.96 -1.98 -9.88
N ALA A 392 8.45 -1.98 -11.14
CA ALA A 392 7.65 -1.49 -12.26
C ALA A 392 6.42 -2.38 -12.46
N SER A 393 5.25 -1.77 -12.67
CA SER A 393 3.96 -2.47 -12.75
C SER A 393 3.62 -3.34 -11.52
N GLY A 394 4.26 -3.09 -10.37
CA GLY A 394 3.97 -3.78 -9.11
C GLY A 394 3.12 -2.94 -8.16
N PHE A 395 2.64 -3.59 -7.10
CA PHE A 395 1.92 -2.96 -5.99
C PHE A 395 2.80 -2.90 -4.74
N ALA A 396 2.85 -1.74 -4.08
CA ALA A 396 3.49 -1.59 -2.79
C ALA A 396 2.57 -0.83 -1.83
N ASN A 397 2.45 -1.33 -0.61
CA ASN A 397 1.74 -0.67 0.49
C ASN A 397 2.68 -0.48 1.69
N VAL A 398 2.72 0.73 2.23
CA VAL A 398 3.47 1.07 3.44
C VAL A 398 2.51 1.67 4.45
N THR A 399 2.48 1.10 5.65
CA THR A 399 1.74 1.65 6.80
C THR A 399 2.73 1.91 7.92
N SER A 400 2.81 3.15 8.43
CA SER A 400 3.83 3.51 9.42
C SER A 400 3.37 3.63 10.88
N GLY A 401 2.06 3.76 11.12
CA GLY A 401 1.46 3.60 12.45
C GLY A 401 1.08 4.94 13.08
N ASP A 402 0.96 5.00 14.41
CA ASP A 402 0.56 6.25 15.09
C ASP A 402 1.78 7.09 15.53
N GLY A 403 2.98 6.87 14.99
CA GLY A 403 4.20 7.57 15.43
C GLY A 403 4.46 8.84 14.61
N ASP A 404 5.29 9.78 15.12
CA ASP A 404 5.78 10.89 14.29
C ASP A 404 6.72 10.37 13.18
N ASP A 405 6.19 9.98 12.03
CA ASP A 405 6.93 9.21 11.02
C ASP A 405 7.54 10.10 9.92
N GLN A 406 8.68 9.68 9.38
CA GLN A 406 9.29 10.29 8.20
C GLN A 406 9.29 9.30 7.04
N ILE A 407 8.60 9.63 5.94
CA ILE A 407 8.50 8.78 4.76
C ILE A 407 9.08 9.49 3.54
N ASP A 408 10.22 9.02 3.05
CA ASP A 408 10.92 9.57 1.89
C ASP A 408 10.71 8.67 0.66
N VAL A 409 9.87 9.09 -0.28
CA VAL A 409 9.71 8.46 -1.60
C VAL A 409 10.71 9.05 -2.59
N LEU A 410 11.85 8.39 -2.78
CA LEU A 410 12.88 8.83 -3.71
C LEU A 410 12.52 8.54 -5.17
N ALA A 411 11.93 7.37 -5.42
CA ALA A 411 11.41 6.97 -6.73
C ALA A 411 10.36 5.86 -6.61
N THR A 412 9.43 5.80 -7.58
CA THR A 412 8.57 4.62 -7.82
C THR A 412 8.80 4.06 -9.23
N GLY A 413 8.46 2.80 -9.45
CA GLY A 413 8.54 2.15 -10.75
C GLY A 413 7.49 2.64 -11.74
N ASP A 414 7.80 2.58 -13.04
CA ASP A 414 6.82 2.92 -14.08
C ASP A 414 5.60 1.99 -14.01
N GLY A 415 4.40 2.54 -14.13
CA GLY A 415 3.16 1.78 -14.05
C GLY A 415 2.87 1.15 -12.68
N SER A 416 3.65 1.45 -11.64
CA SER A 416 3.41 0.88 -10.30
C SER A 416 2.27 1.58 -9.57
N ILE A 417 1.74 0.93 -8.54
CA ILE A 417 0.88 1.55 -7.53
C ILE A 417 1.65 1.55 -6.20
N LEU A 418 1.75 2.72 -5.56
CA LEU A 418 2.25 2.88 -4.20
C LEU A 418 1.15 3.48 -3.32
N THR A 419 0.78 2.81 -2.24
CA THR A 419 -0.07 3.37 -1.19
C THR A 419 0.74 3.58 0.08
N ILE A 420 0.54 4.73 0.71
CA ILE A 420 1.14 5.12 1.98
C ILE A 420 0.01 5.49 2.93
N ASP A 421 0.05 4.95 4.13
CA ASP A 421 -0.81 5.31 5.26
C ASP A 421 0.12 5.65 6.42
N ALA A 422 0.30 6.93 6.70
CA ALA A 422 1.26 7.37 7.70
C ALA A 422 0.69 7.12 9.10
N GLY A 423 -0.51 7.62 9.38
CA GLY A 423 -1.44 7.06 10.35
C GLY A 423 -1.98 8.10 11.32
N ALA A 424 -1.35 8.30 12.46
CA ALA A 424 -1.69 9.38 13.37
C ALA A 424 -0.43 9.99 13.98
N ASP A 425 -0.58 11.12 14.67
CA ASP A 425 0.53 11.96 15.14
C ASP A 425 1.24 12.65 13.96
N VAL A 426 2.39 13.31 14.18
CA VAL A 426 2.93 14.27 13.22
C VAL A 426 3.82 13.60 12.17
N ASP A 427 3.32 13.52 10.93
CA ASP A 427 4.03 12.85 9.85
C ASP A 427 4.70 13.80 8.86
N ALA A 428 5.83 13.37 8.31
CA ALA A 428 6.57 14.09 7.27
C ALA A 428 6.79 13.19 6.05
N ILE A 429 6.09 13.49 4.95
CA ILE A 429 6.08 12.69 3.72
C ILE A 429 6.69 13.49 2.58
N ALA A 430 7.80 13.02 2.03
CA ALA A 430 8.50 13.67 0.92
C ALA A 430 8.51 12.79 -0.34
N VAL A 431 7.86 13.26 -1.41
CA VAL A 431 7.89 12.63 -2.74
C VAL A 431 8.88 13.34 -3.64
N THR A 432 10.01 12.70 -3.93
CA THR A 432 11.02 13.25 -4.85
C THR A 432 10.61 13.06 -6.32
N LEU A 433 10.19 11.85 -6.68
CA LEU A 433 9.78 11.50 -8.04
C LEU A 433 8.87 10.26 -8.04
N THR A 434 7.82 10.28 -8.83
CA THR A 434 7.04 9.07 -9.16
C THR A 434 7.35 8.58 -10.57
N GLY A 435 7.15 7.28 -10.84
CA GLY A 435 7.34 6.65 -12.14
C GLY A 435 6.34 7.15 -13.20
N ALA A 436 6.68 6.97 -14.48
CA ALA A 436 5.75 7.30 -15.55
C ALA A 436 4.55 6.35 -15.52
N ASN A 437 3.34 6.87 -15.76
CA ASN A 437 2.09 6.10 -15.68
C ASN A 437 1.88 5.39 -14.32
N SER A 438 2.60 5.78 -13.26
CA SER A 438 2.40 5.21 -11.92
C SER A 438 1.25 5.90 -11.21
N LEU A 439 0.81 5.34 -10.08
CA LEU A 439 -0.10 5.97 -9.15
C LEU A 439 0.51 5.94 -7.74
N THR A 440 0.51 7.08 -7.07
CA THR A 440 0.88 7.17 -5.64
C THR A 440 -0.30 7.74 -4.87
N ARG A 441 -0.73 7.06 -3.81
CA ARG A 441 -1.75 7.55 -2.89
C ARG A 441 -1.16 7.66 -1.48
N ILE A 442 -1.36 8.81 -0.87
CA ILE A 442 -0.89 9.14 0.47
C ILE A 442 -2.11 9.43 1.31
N THR A 443 -2.22 8.75 2.44
CA THR A 443 -3.08 9.14 3.56
C THR A 443 -2.15 9.56 4.67
N SER A 444 -2.16 10.84 5.05
CA SER A 444 -1.31 11.33 6.15
C SER A 444 -1.92 10.93 7.50
N GLY A 445 -3.23 11.17 7.65
CA GLY A 445 -3.97 10.77 8.85
C GLY A 445 -4.23 11.94 9.78
N ASN A 446 -4.40 11.68 11.08
CA ASN A 446 -4.64 12.77 12.04
C ASN A 446 -3.30 13.28 12.59
N GLY A 447 -3.07 14.57 12.58
CA GLY A 447 -1.79 15.11 12.98
C GLY A 447 -1.50 16.43 12.28
N LEU A 448 -0.37 17.04 12.61
CA LEU A 448 0.08 18.22 11.88
C LEU A 448 1.02 17.77 10.76
N ASP A 449 0.49 17.27 9.66
CA ASP A 449 1.25 16.50 8.67
C ASP A 449 1.82 17.36 7.55
N ASP A 450 3.06 17.08 7.18
CA ASP A 450 3.76 17.76 6.08
C ASP A 450 3.89 16.84 4.87
N VAL A 451 3.31 17.24 3.74
CA VAL A 451 3.49 16.54 2.45
C VAL A 451 4.21 17.44 1.45
N ILE A 452 5.41 17.02 1.01
CA ILE A 452 6.21 17.74 0.02
C ILE A 452 6.34 16.92 -1.26
N VAL A 453 5.87 17.47 -2.37
CA VAL A 453 5.99 16.84 -3.71
C VAL A 453 6.98 17.63 -4.54
N THR A 454 8.14 17.06 -4.80
CA THR A 454 9.16 17.65 -5.66
C THR A 454 8.80 17.51 -7.14
N ASN A 455 8.40 16.30 -7.56
CA ASN A 455 7.91 16.04 -8.91
C ASN A 455 7.10 14.75 -8.99
N THR A 456 6.25 14.63 -10.01
CA THR A 456 5.57 13.37 -10.37
C THR A 456 5.97 12.94 -11.79
N GLY A 457 5.74 11.66 -12.12
CA GLY A 457 6.01 11.10 -13.44
C GLY A 457 5.06 11.61 -14.51
N THR A 458 5.45 11.48 -15.78
CA THR A 458 4.53 11.80 -16.89
C THR A 458 3.34 10.86 -16.86
N GLN A 459 2.13 11.37 -17.08
CA GLN A 459 0.88 10.60 -17.07
C GLN A 459 0.62 9.85 -15.74
N SER A 460 1.29 10.22 -14.65
CA SER A 460 1.09 9.59 -13.34
C SER A 460 -0.14 10.15 -12.61
N GLY A 461 -0.67 9.37 -11.67
CA GLY A 461 -1.65 9.81 -10.68
C GLY A 461 -0.97 10.10 -9.33
N LEU A 462 -1.37 11.18 -8.65
CA LEU A 462 -1.04 11.43 -7.25
C LEU A 462 -2.32 11.81 -6.48
N ALA A 463 -2.62 11.10 -5.41
CA ALA A 463 -3.66 11.49 -4.46
C ALA A 463 -3.03 11.69 -3.08
N VAL A 464 -3.33 12.81 -2.44
CA VAL A 464 -3.01 13.08 -1.05
C VAL A 464 -4.34 13.30 -0.33
N ASP A 465 -4.59 12.49 0.68
CA ASP A 465 -5.73 12.54 1.57
C ASP A 465 -5.21 12.86 2.96
N ASN A 466 -5.19 14.14 3.27
CA ASN A 466 -4.90 14.61 4.60
C ASN A 466 -6.10 14.34 5.53
N GLY A 467 -5.85 14.20 6.83
CA GLY A 467 -6.89 13.80 7.78
C GLY A 467 -7.43 14.99 8.55
N ALA A 468 -7.02 15.13 9.81
CA ALA A 468 -7.52 16.15 10.71
C ALA A 468 -6.35 16.91 11.34
N ASP A 469 -6.66 18.10 11.89
CA ASP A 469 -5.72 19.12 12.34
C ASP A 469 -5.10 19.89 11.16
N ASP A 470 -4.38 20.98 11.44
CA ASP A 470 -3.85 21.86 10.40
C ASP A 470 -2.71 21.15 9.64
N ASP A 471 -2.84 20.97 8.33
CA ASP A 471 -1.88 20.27 7.48
C ASP A 471 -1.14 21.20 6.49
N LEU A 472 0.01 20.75 6.01
CA LEU A 472 0.84 21.52 5.06
C LEU A 472 1.21 20.68 3.84
N VAL A 473 0.68 21.08 2.69
CA VAL A 473 1.03 20.49 1.39
C VAL A 473 1.87 21.47 0.59
N THR A 474 3.00 21.02 0.05
CA THR A 474 3.82 21.83 -0.86
C THR A 474 4.17 21.06 -2.12
N VAL A 475 3.75 21.57 -3.28
CA VAL A 475 4.02 21.00 -4.60
C VAL A 475 4.98 21.90 -5.38
N LEU A 476 6.16 21.38 -5.69
CA LEU A 476 7.17 22.09 -6.48
C LEU A 476 6.93 21.91 -7.99
N ALA A 477 6.56 20.70 -8.41
CA ALA A 477 6.24 20.37 -9.80
C ALA A 477 5.38 19.10 -9.90
N THR A 478 4.76 18.91 -11.05
CA THR A 478 4.13 17.65 -11.46
C THR A 478 4.55 17.29 -12.88
N GLY A 479 4.42 16.02 -13.27
CA GLY A 479 4.76 15.53 -14.60
C GLY A 479 3.75 15.95 -15.67
N ASP A 480 4.17 15.95 -16.94
CA ASP A 480 3.27 16.23 -18.06
C ASP A 480 2.09 15.25 -18.09
N GLN A 481 0.88 15.76 -18.35
CA GLN A 481 -0.36 14.98 -18.38
C GLN A 481 -0.64 14.20 -17.09
N SER A 482 0.03 14.50 -15.98
CA SER A 482 -0.28 13.89 -14.69
C SER A 482 -1.62 14.38 -14.16
N VAL A 483 -2.23 13.60 -13.25
CA VAL A 483 -3.41 14.01 -12.50
C VAL A 483 -3.07 13.99 -11.01
N SER A 484 -3.30 15.11 -10.33
CA SER A 484 -3.06 15.25 -8.90
C SER A 484 -4.33 15.70 -8.18
N ARG A 485 -4.62 15.07 -7.04
CA ARG A 485 -5.71 15.46 -6.13
C ARG A 485 -5.15 15.64 -4.73
N PHE A 486 -5.49 16.74 -4.09
CA PHE A 486 -5.16 17.04 -2.71
C PHE A 486 -6.47 17.31 -1.97
N ASP A 487 -6.82 16.42 -1.05
CA ASP A 487 -7.86 16.66 -0.06
C ASP A 487 -7.16 17.14 1.20
N LEU A 488 -7.44 18.37 1.62
CA LEU A 488 -6.71 19.03 2.71
C LEU A 488 -7.18 18.54 4.08
N GLY A 489 -8.37 17.95 4.17
CA GLY A 489 -8.85 17.38 5.41
C GLY A 489 -9.56 18.41 6.28
N ALA A 490 -9.60 18.17 7.59
CA ALA A 490 -10.23 19.05 8.55
C ALA A 490 -9.18 19.81 9.35
N GLY A 491 -9.15 21.14 9.25
CA GLY A 491 -8.10 21.93 9.86
C GLY A 491 -8.00 23.28 9.18
N ALA A 492 -7.11 24.15 9.66
CA ALA A 492 -6.73 25.34 8.92
C ALA A 492 -5.52 25.01 8.03
N ASP A 493 -5.78 24.44 6.86
CA ASP A 493 -4.73 23.82 6.05
C ASP A 493 -4.02 24.82 5.14
N VAL A 494 -2.78 24.51 4.78
CA VAL A 494 -1.98 25.34 3.86
C VAL A 494 -1.51 24.51 2.67
N ALA A 495 -1.85 24.94 1.46
CA ALA A 495 -1.38 24.34 0.22
C ALA A 495 -0.53 25.32 -0.59
N ASN A 496 0.72 24.98 -0.87
CA ASN A 496 1.64 25.76 -1.70
C ASN A 496 1.88 25.11 -3.05
N ILE A 497 1.41 25.72 -4.13
CA ILE A 497 1.59 25.24 -5.50
C ILE A 497 2.59 26.14 -6.24
N ARG A 498 3.77 25.59 -6.54
CA ARG A 498 4.87 26.31 -7.21
C ARG A 498 5.04 25.94 -8.67
N GLY A 499 4.49 24.81 -9.11
CA GLY A 499 4.67 24.33 -10.48
C GLY A 499 3.74 23.17 -10.81
N SER A 500 3.45 23.03 -12.10
CA SER A 500 2.67 21.92 -12.65
C SER A 500 3.15 21.55 -14.05
N GLY A 501 3.02 20.27 -14.41
CA GLY A 501 3.41 19.76 -15.72
C GLY A 501 2.50 20.22 -16.87
N ASN A 502 2.98 20.15 -18.10
CA ASN A 502 2.18 20.56 -19.25
C ASN A 502 0.97 19.63 -19.44
N GLN A 503 -0.22 20.21 -19.61
CA GLN A 503 -1.49 19.46 -19.68
C GLN A 503 -1.79 18.60 -18.45
N SER A 504 -1.09 18.82 -17.32
CA SER A 504 -1.47 18.19 -16.07
C SER A 504 -2.75 18.83 -15.53
N VAL A 505 -3.37 18.11 -14.60
CA VAL A 505 -4.59 18.53 -13.93
C VAL A 505 -4.40 18.37 -12.44
N MET A 506 -4.72 19.42 -11.68
CA MET A 506 -4.61 19.44 -10.23
C MET A 506 -5.93 19.89 -9.61
N GLY A 507 -6.47 19.10 -8.70
CA GLY A 507 -7.60 19.49 -7.85
C GLY A 507 -7.17 19.63 -6.40
N LEU A 508 -7.60 20.70 -5.74
CA LEU A 508 -7.47 20.92 -4.31
C LEU A 508 -8.87 21.09 -3.70
N SER A 509 -9.16 20.36 -2.64
CA SER A 509 -10.38 20.50 -1.85
C SER A 509 -10.05 20.78 -0.40
N GLY A 510 -10.56 21.90 0.11
CA GLY A 510 -10.67 22.21 1.52
C GLY A 510 -11.97 21.67 2.12
N ASP A 511 -12.25 22.04 3.37
CA ASP A 511 -13.42 21.55 4.10
C ASP A 511 -14.38 22.64 4.60
N GLY A 512 -14.69 22.74 5.90
CA GLY A 512 -15.47 23.82 6.48
C GLY A 512 -14.72 24.64 7.52
N ASP A 513 -13.44 24.34 7.74
CA ASP A 513 -12.46 25.12 8.46
C ASP A 513 -11.76 26.09 7.50
N VAL A 514 -10.69 26.79 7.91
CA VAL A 514 -10.16 27.95 7.16
C VAL A 514 -8.87 27.59 6.43
N ASP A 515 -8.99 27.32 5.13
CA ASP A 515 -7.86 26.88 4.32
C ASP A 515 -7.17 28.02 3.57
N THR A 516 -5.86 27.90 3.38
CA THR A 516 -5.06 28.84 2.59
C THR A 516 -4.33 28.15 1.45
N ILE A 517 -4.67 28.53 0.22
CA ILE A 517 -4.06 28.02 -0.99
C ILE A 517 -3.23 29.12 -1.67
N ASN A 518 -1.95 28.86 -1.86
CA ASN A 518 -0.99 29.77 -2.47
C ASN A 518 -0.50 29.23 -3.82
N ILE A 519 -0.66 30.02 -4.88
CA ILE A 519 -0.21 29.67 -6.24
C ILE A 519 0.79 30.72 -6.72
N SER A 520 2.07 30.36 -6.67
CA SER A 520 3.19 31.17 -7.15
C SER A 520 4.48 30.35 -7.12
N SER A 521 5.43 30.61 -8.03
CA SER A 521 6.69 29.86 -8.12
C SER A 521 7.54 29.84 -6.84
N ASN A 522 7.25 30.72 -5.87
CA ASN A 522 7.93 30.79 -4.57
C ASN A 522 7.01 30.59 -3.36
N ALA A 523 5.74 30.23 -3.56
CA ALA A 523 4.76 30.04 -2.50
C ALA A 523 5.31 29.17 -1.36
N ASN A 524 5.41 29.71 -0.15
CA ASN A 524 6.01 29.03 1.00
C ASN A 524 5.27 29.31 2.30
N GLY A 525 3.94 29.42 2.22
CA GLY A 525 3.06 29.47 3.37
C GLY A 525 3.35 28.37 4.36
N THR A 526 3.11 28.66 5.63
CA THR A 526 3.28 27.74 6.77
C THR A 526 2.07 27.86 7.68
N ARG A 527 1.82 26.90 8.56
CA ARG A 527 0.73 26.98 9.56
C ARG A 527 0.74 28.25 10.42
N ILE A 528 1.91 28.89 10.59
CA ILE A 528 2.07 30.12 11.39
C ILE A 528 1.84 31.37 10.54
N ASP A 529 2.26 31.32 9.29
CA ASP A 529 2.16 32.39 8.29
C ASP A 529 1.62 31.78 7.00
N PRO A 530 0.28 31.57 6.90
CA PRO A 530 -0.32 30.82 5.81
C PRO A 530 -0.08 31.43 4.43
N ASP A 531 0.03 32.76 4.34
CA ASP A 531 0.33 33.44 3.07
C ASP A 531 1.82 33.30 2.69
N GLY A 532 2.71 33.38 3.68
CA GLY A 532 4.15 33.30 3.47
C GLY A 532 4.68 34.36 2.47
N ASN A 533 5.60 33.93 1.60
CA ASN A 533 6.16 34.73 0.52
C ASN A 533 5.51 34.35 -0.81
N LEU A 534 4.85 35.33 -1.41
CA LEU A 534 4.16 35.19 -2.69
C LEU A 534 4.86 35.92 -3.85
N SER A 535 6.06 36.47 -3.64
CA SER A 535 6.79 37.30 -4.63
C SER A 535 7.30 36.59 -5.92
N GLY A 536 6.67 35.50 -6.35
CA GLY A 536 7.05 34.63 -7.46
C GLY A 536 6.28 34.93 -8.73
N ASN A 537 6.20 33.99 -9.67
CA ASN A 537 5.41 34.12 -10.90
C ASN A 537 4.66 32.83 -11.25
N LEU A 538 3.85 32.90 -12.31
CA LEU A 538 3.01 31.78 -12.79
C LEU A 538 3.65 31.00 -13.96
N ASP A 539 4.93 31.20 -14.28
CA ASP A 539 5.57 30.58 -15.46
C ASP A 539 5.72 29.07 -15.37
N ALA A 540 5.83 28.55 -14.15
CA ALA A 540 5.90 27.12 -13.88
C ALA A 540 4.52 26.45 -13.78
N ILE A 541 3.42 27.21 -13.86
CA ILE A 541 2.06 26.67 -13.85
C ILE A 541 1.64 26.34 -15.28
N LEU A 542 1.83 25.08 -15.69
CA LEU A 542 1.60 24.59 -17.06
C LEU A 542 0.39 23.66 -17.21
N GLY A 543 -0.20 23.23 -16.09
CA GLY A 543 -1.42 22.45 -16.00
C GLY A 543 -2.61 23.25 -15.45
N GLN A 544 -3.82 22.72 -15.63
CA GLN A 544 -5.04 23.30 -15.06
C GLN A 544 -5.10 23.04 -13.55
N ILE A 545 -5.60 24.03 -12.79
CA ILE A 545 -5.78 23.92 -11.34
C ILE A 545 -7.25 24.23 -11.02
N GLU A 546 -7.87 23.41 -10.19
CA GLU A 546 -9.16 23.67 -9.55
C GLU A 546 -8.97 23.72 -8.04
N VAL A 547 -9.49 24.76 -7.41
CA VAL A 547 -9.50 24.95 -5.96
C VAL A 547 -10.94 25.01 -5.49
N ASP A 548 -11.33 24.15 -4.57
CA ASP A 548 -12.58 24.27 -3.85
C ASP A 548 -12.27 24.51 -2.38
N GLY A 549 -12.55 25.72 -1.87
CA GLY A 549 -12.39 26.02 -0.44
C GLY A 549 -13.38 25.24 0.44
N GLY A 550 -14.46 24.71 -0.14
CA GLY A 550 -15.50 24.05 0.62
C GLY A 550 -16.49 25.03 1.24
N GLY A 551 -17.06 24.69 2.39
CA GLY A 551 -18.20 25.38 2.98
C GLY A 551 -18.05 25.65 4.47
N GLN A 552 -17.94 26.93 4.81
CA GLN A 552 -17.55 27.35 6.17
C GLN A 552 -18.63 27.10 7.24
N THR A 553 -18.22 26.55 8.38
CA THR A 553 -19.15 26.23 9.49
C THR A 553 -19.24 27.34 10.55
N SER A 554 -18.24 28.24 10.67
CA SER A 554 -18.25 29.42 11.55
C SER A 554 -17.15 30.44 11.19
N PRO A 555 -17.23 31.10 10.01
CA PRO A 555 -16.14 31.94 9.55
C PRO A 555 -16.00 33.23 10.37
N PRO A 556 -14.75 33.72 10.58
CA PRO A 556 -14.52 35.10 11.00
C PRO A 556 -15.07 36.06 9.93
N THR A 557 -15.31 37.32 10.29
CA THR A 557 -15.84 38.31 9.34
C THR A 557 -14.91 39.48 9.10
N VAL A 558 -14.75 39.87 7.84
CA VAL A 558 -14.13 41.14 7.42
C VAL A 558 -15.22 42.18 7.14
N ALA A 559 -15.04 43.38 7.68
CA ALA A 559 -15.95 44.50 7.44
C ALA A 559 -15.20 45.67 6.81
N ASP A 560 -15.79 46.25 5.75
CA ASP A 560 -15.32 47.49 5.14
C ASP A 560 -16.53 48.38 4.81
N SER A 561 -16.31 49.69 4.71
CA SER A 561 -17.36 50.65 4.41
C SER A 561 -16.84 51.88 3.70
N VAL A 562 -17.68 52.41 2.80
CA VAL A 562 -17.48 53.73 2.20
C VAL A 562 -18.49 54.69 2.83
N THR A 563 -18.01 55.86 3.25
CA THR A 563 -18.86 56.91 3.84
C THR A 563 -18.77 58.21 3.03
N ALA A 564 -19.91 58.81 2.73
CA ALA A 564 -20.00 60.17 2.18
C ALA A 564 -21.19 60.92 2.80
N LYS A 565 -21.01 62.20 3.12
CA LYS A 565 -22.00 63.06 3.81
C LYS A 565 -22.63 62.42 5.06
N GLY A 566 -21.88 61.57 5.78
CA GLY A 566 -22.35 60.85 6.97
C GLY A 566 -23.28 59.66 6.69
N ASN A 567 -23.45 59.26 5.43
CA ASN A 567 -24.11 58.01 5.03
C ASN A 567 -23.05 56.99 4.67
N ALA A 568 -23.27 55.73 5.04
CA ALA A 568 -22.32 54.65 4.78
C ALA A 568 -22.99 53.49 4.04
N VAL A 569 -22.26 52.93 3.09
CA VAL A 569 -22.49 51.56 2.61
C VAL A 569 -21.39 50.71 3.21
N ALA A 570 -21.78 49.61 3.84
CA ALA A 570 -20.87 48.70 4.49
C ALA A 570 -21.15 47.27 4.05
N VAL A 571 -20.09 46.49 3.96
CA VAL A 571 -20.14 45.04 3.81
C VAL A 571 -19.60 44.40 5.09
N ASN A 572 -20.13 43.23 5.42
CA ASN A 572 -19.61 42.35 6.46
C ASN A 572 -19.60 40.95 5.85
N LEU A 573 -18.42 40.49 5.46
CA LEU A 573 -18.19 39.28 4.69
C LEU A 573 -17.49 38.27 5.55
N ASP A 574 -17.66 37.00 5.23
CA ASP A 574 -16.88 35.94 5.83
C ASP A 574 -15.43 36.05 5.32
N SER A 575 -14.46 35.74 6.17
CA SER A 575 -13.01 35.77 5.86
C SER A 575 -12.41 34.36 5.99
N GLY A 576 -13.18 33.34 5.56
CA GLY A 576 -12.80 31.93 5.55
C GLY A 576 -11.68 31.65 4.54
N ASP A 577 -11.92 30.76 3.59
CA ASP A 577 -10.87 30.21 2.74
C ASP A 577 -10.21 31.28 1.88
N ALA A 578 -8.89 31.20 1.83
CA ALA A 578 -8.03 32.11 1.11
C ALA A 578 -7.42 31.43 -0.12
N LEU A 579 -7.53 32.09 -1.27
CA LEU A 579 -6.79 31.76 -2.48
C LEU A 579 -5.91 32.95 -2.85
N ASN A 580 -4.61 32.75 -2.78
CA ASN A 580 -3.58 33.71 -3.15
C ASN A 580 -2.95 33.30 -4.48
N ILE A 581 -3.00 34.17 -5.47
CA ILE A 581 -2.40 33.96 -6.79
C ILE A 581 -1.45 35.12 -7.05
N SER A 582 -0.17 34.83 -7.28
CA SER A 582 0.80 35.90 -7.55
C SER A 582 1.63 35.64 -8.80
N ASP A 583 1.62 36.63 -9.68
CA ASP A 583 2.50 36.77 -10.84
C ASP A 583 3.55 37.87 -10.64
N GLN A 584 3.75 38.36 -9.41
CA GLN A 584 4.50 39.58 -9.05
C GLN A 584 5.89 39.71 -9.69
N SER A 585 6.65 38.63 -9.78
CA SER A 585 8.01 38.67 -10.35
C SER A 585 8.05 38.68 -11.88
N SER A 586 6.89 38.54 -12.54
CA SER A 586 6.78 38.72 -13.98
C SER A 586 7.03 40.18 -14.34
N VAL A 587 7.95 40.43 -15.28
CA VAL A 587 8.29 41.79 -15.75
C VAL A 587 7.83 42.04 -17.19
N THR A 588 7.03 41.12 -17.72
CA THR A 588 6.45 41.23 -19.06
C THR A 588 5.04 41.79 -18.97
N ASN A 589 4.64 42.54 -19.99
CA ASN A 589 3.26 42.96 -20.15
C ASN A 589 2.39 41.73 -20.37
N ASN A 590 1.52 41.44 -19.42
CA ASN A 590 0.61 40.31 -19.45
C ASN A 590 -0.83 40.78 -19.57
N THR A 591 -1.70 39.84 -19.91
CA THR A 591 -3.14 40.08 -19.94
C THR A 591 -3.80 39.06 -19.05
N TYR A 592 -4.71 39.53 -18.20
CA TYR A 592 -5.40 38.73 -17.20
C TYR A 592 -6.91 38.89 -17.33
N THR A 593 -7.63 37.82 -17.02
CA THR A 593 -9.09 37.83 -16.90
C THR A 593 -9.51 37.22 -15.58
N LEU A 594 -10.46 37.87 -14.92
CA LEU A 594 -11.09 37.41 -13.68
C LEU A 594 -12.61 37.34 -13.88
N ASP A 595 -13.22 36.23 -13.48
CA ASP A 595 -14.68 36.09 -13.39
C ASP A 595 -15.12 35.55 -12.02
N THR A 596 -16.35 35.04 -11.88
CA THR A 596 -16.85 34.54 -10.60
C THR A 596 -16.21 33.24 -10.13
N THR A 597 -15.57 32.51 -11.04
CA THR A 597 -15.14 31.12 -10.86
C THR A 597 -13.75 30.84 -11.42
N GLN A 598 -13.13 31.80 -12.12
CA GLN A 598 -11.87 31.57 -12.83
C GLN A 598 -10.99 32.81 -12.84
N PHE A 599 -9.70 32.56 -12.70
CA PHE A 599 -8.62 33.50 -13.02
C PHE A 599 -7.74 32.90 -14.13
N GLN A 600 -7.30 33.74 -15.05
CA GLN A 600 -6.40 33.31 -16.12
C GLN A 600 -5.46 34.43 -16.54
N ARG A 601 -4.15 34.11 -16.58
CA ARG A 601 -3.18 34.81 -17.41
C ARG A 601 -3.27 34.29 -18.84
N VAL A 602 -3.53 35.15 -19.82
CA VAL A 602 -3.75 34.75 -21.21
C VAL A 602 -2.54 34.01 -21.77
N GLY A 603 -2.76 32.80 -22.27
CA GLY A 603 -1.68 31.92 -22.74
C GLY A 603 -1.19 30.92 -21.70
N SER A 604 -1.58 31.07 -20.44
CA SER A 604 -1.43 30.08 -19.37
C SER A 604 -2.72 29.29 -19.15
N PRO A 605 -2.64 28.12 -18.49
CA PRO A 605 -3.82 27.39 -18.03
C PRO A 605 -4.69 28.22 -17.09
N THR A 606 -5.95 27.81 -16.98
CA THR A 606 -6.92 28.42 -16.07
C THR A 606 -6.72 27.93 -14.65
N ILE A 607 -6.88 28.83 -13.68
CA ILE A 607 -7.07 28.52 -12.27
C ILE A 607 -8.57 28.70 -11.99
N ALA A 608 -9.28 27.59 -11.84
CA ALA A 608 -10.68 27.57 -11.45
C ALA A 608 -10.79 27.56 -9.93
N TYR A 609 -11.81 28.24 -9.40
CA TYR A 609 -12.05 28.24 -7.96
C TYR A 609 -13.55 28.27 -7.60
N ALA A 610 -13.85 27.65 -6.47
CA ALA A 610 -15.13 27.66 -5.77
C ALA A 610 -14.87 27.72 -4.26
N GLY A 611 -15.90 27.99 -3.46
CA GLY A 611 -15.76 28.01 -1.99
C GLY A 611 -14.91 29.15 -1.41
N ILE A 612 -14.21 29.97 -2.20
CA ILE A 612 -13.29 30.99 -1.68
C ILE A 612 -14.01 32.24 -1.12
N GLN A 613 -13.61 32.67 0.09
CA GLN A 613 -14.07 33.94 0.69
C GLN A 613 -13.04 35.07 0.58
N LEU A 614 -11.73 34.76 0.56
CA LEU A 614 -10.65 35.72 0.37
C LEU A 614 -9.88 35.37 -0.92
N LEU A 615 -10.03 36.18 -1.96
CA LEU A 615 -9.27 36.03 -3.20
C LEU A 615 -8.26 37.16 -3.32
N SER A 616 -6.97 36.83 -3.26
CA SER A 616 -5.88 37.78 -3.46
C SER A 616 -5.15 37.51 -4.77
N ILE A 617 -5.02 38.53 -5.60
CA ILE A 617 -4.36 38.47 -6.90
C ILE A 617 -3.29 39.56 -6.98
N GLU A 618 -2.07 39.17 -7.30
CA GLU A 618 -1.00 40.09 -7.71
C GLU A 618 -0.64 39.79 -9.17
N THR A 619 -0.70 40.78 -10.05
CA THR A 619 -0.21 40.63 -11.43
C THR A 619 1.31 40.87 -11.50
N GLY A 620 1.91 40.96 -12.69
CA GLY A 620 3.32 41.27 -12.85
C GLY A 620 3.63 42.75 -12.64
N GLY A 621 4.91 43.11 -12.67
CA GLY A 621 5.39 44.50 -12.68
C GLY A 621 5.72 45.03 -14.08
N GLY A 622 5.06 44.52 -15.11
CA GLY A 622 5.07 45.10 -16.46
C GLY A 622 3.76 45.84 -16.72
N ASN A 623 3.62 46.52 -17.87
CA ASN A 623 2.36 47.21 -18.18
C ASN A 623 1.26 46.19 -18.50
N ASP A 624 0.49 45.83 -17.48
CA ASP A 624 -0.45 44.74 -17.49
C ASP A 624 -1.86 45.19 -17.85
N SER A 625 -2.64 44.27 -18.40
CA SER A 625 -4.06 44.50 -18.67
C SER A 625 -4.91 43.49 -17.92
N LEU A 626 -5.75 43.95 -17.00
CA LEU A 626 -6.68 43.12 -16.25
C LEU A 626 -8.12 43.43 -16.61
N THR A 627 -8.87 42.43 -17.03
CA THR A 627 -10.33 42.51 -17.18
C THR A 627 -11.02 41.73 -16.06
N ILE A 628 -11.68 42.45 -15.15
CA ILE A 628 -12.59 41.88 -14.16
C ILE A 628 -13.99 41.87 -14.77
N THR A 629 -14.43 40.71 -15.24
CA THR A 629 -15.78 40.53 -15.80
C THR A 629 -16.82 40.57 -14.69
N ASN A 630 -16.52 39.91 -13.57
CA ASN A 630 -17.30 39.97 -12.33
C ASN A 630 -16.44 39.43 -11.19
N THR A 631 -16.66 39.89 -9.95
CA THR A 631 -16.15 39.21 -8.75
C THR A 631 -17.25 38.30 -8.20
N ASN A 632 -16.89 37.30 -7.39
CA ASN A 632 -17.89 36.47 -6.73
C ASN A 632 -18.68 37.31 -5.69
N ALA A 633 -19.95 36.96 -5.49
CA ALA A 633 -20.82 37.60 -4.51
C ALA A 633 -20.40 37.20 -3.09
N ALA A 634 -20.53 38.11 -2.13
CA ALA A 634 -20.14 37.88 -0.74
C ALA A 634 -18.66 37.50 -0.51
N THR A 635 -17.78 37.67 -1.50
CA THR A 635 -16.33 37.43 -1.41
C THR A 635 -15.57 38.76 -1.27
N SER A 636 -14.44 38.73 -0.55
CA SER A 636 -13.45 39.80 -0.54
C SER A 636 -12.37 39.51 -1.59
N THR A 637 -12.28 40.36 -2.60
CA THR A 637 -11.27 40.26 -3.66
C THR A 637 -10.29 41.42 -3.55
N THR A 638 -9.01 41.12 -3.41
CA THR A 638 -7.90 42.07 -3.47
C THR A 638 -7.12 41.85 -4.74
N VAL A 639 -6.83 42.94 -5.45
CA VAL A 639 -6.06 42.93 -6.69
C VAL A 639 -4.98 43.98 -6.59
N SER A 640 -3.73 43.62 -6.86
CA SER A 640 -2.62 44.54 -7.03
C SER A 640 -2.00 44.37 -8.42
N THR A 641 -1.81 45.47 -9.16
CA THR A 641 -1.08 45.45 -10.44
C THR A 641 0.37 45.93 -10.37
N LEU A 642 0.76 46.45 -9.21
CA LEU A 642 2.14 46.68 -8.80
C LEU A 642 2.86 47.86 -9.49
N ALA A 643 3.52 47.67 -10.61
CA ALA A 643 4.33 48.71 -11.23
C ALA A 643 4.24 48.56 -12.75
N GLY A 644 4.39 49.68 -13.46
CA GLY A 644 4.13 49.74 -14.90
C GLY A 644 2.80 50.44 -15.19
N ASP A 645 2.66 50.91 -16.43
CA ASP A 645 1.43 51.63 -16.82
C ASP A 645 0.28 50.62 -17.04
N ASP A 646 -0.52 50.35 -16.01
CA ASP A 646 -1.50 49.28 -16.02
C ASP A 646 -2.87 49.72 -16.54
N THR A 647 -3.61 48.78 -17.11
CA THR A 647 -4.99 49.01 -17.55
C THR A 647 -5.95 48.01 -16.90
N VAL A 648 -6.84 48.48 -16.05
CA VAL A 648 -7.84 47.66 -15.37
C VAL A 648 -9.25 48.02 -15.83
N THR A 649 -10.00 47.03 -16.33
CA THR A 649 -11.43 47.18 -16.64
C THR A 649 -12.27 46.35 -15.68
N ILE A 650 -13.15 47.01 -14.92
CA ILE A 650 -14.14 46.38 -14.05
C ILE A 650 -15.51 46.47 -14.72
N ALA A 651 -15.95 45.36 -15.32
CA ALA A 651 -17.28 45.31 -15.96
C ALA A 651 -18.40 45.38 -14.91
N THR A 652 -18.25 44.63 -13.82
CA THR A 652 -19.06 44.72 -12.60
C THR A 652 -18.33 44.03 -11.43
N THR A 653 -18.83 44.19 -10.22
CA THR A 653 -18.48 43.36 -9.06
C THR A 653 -19.69 42.55 -8.59
N GLY A 654 -19.44 41.53 -7.75
CA GLY A 654 -20.47 40.71 -7.13
C GLY A 654 -21.39 41.52 -6.21
N ALA A 655 -22.62 41.03 -6.01
CA ALA A 655 -23.52 41.63 -5.03
C ALA A 655 -22.97 41.41 -3.60
N ASN A 656 -23.08 42.42 -2.74
CA ASN A 656 -22.57 42.37 -1.37
C ASN A 656 -21.12 41.86 -1.30
N SER A 657 -20.26 42.20 -2.27
CA SER A 657 -18.83 41.84 -2.29
C SER A 657 -17.95 43.01 -1.88
N LEU A 658 -16.68 42.72 -1.57
CA LEU A 658 -15.62 43.72 -1.41
C LEU A 658 -14.63 43.55 -2.55
N LEU A 659 -14.33 44.63 -3.28
CA LEU A 659 -13.18 44.72 -4.18
C LEU A 659 -12.23 45.79 -3.66
N VAL A 660 -10.97 45.45 -3.47
CA VAL A 660 -9.88 46.41 -3.26
C VAL A 660 -8.92 46.25 -4.44
N LEU A 661 -8.88 47.26 -5.30
CA LEU A 661 -7.94 47.37 -6.40
C LEU A 661 -6.85 48.38 -6.02
N ASP A 662 -5.60 47.98 -6.18
CA ASP A 662 -4.42 48.82 -6.03
C ASP A 662 -3.57 48.72 -7.30
N THR A 663 -3.52 49.78 -8.11
CA THR A 663 -2.75 49.73 -9.37
C THR A 663 -1.27 50.00 -9.19
N GLY A 664 -0.88 50.52 -8.03
CA GLY A 664 0.51 50.53 -7.60
C GLY A 664 1.24 51.80 -7.94
N VAL A 665 2.23 51.79 -8.82
CA VAL A 665 3.02 52.97 -9.19
C VAL A 665 3.12 53.07 -10.72
N ASP A 666 3.41 54.28 -11.21
CA ASP A 666 3.41 54.64 -12.64
C ASP A 666 1.99 54.96 -13.13
N ASN A 667 1.81 55.25 -14.43
CA ASN A 667 0.58 55.87 -14.91
C ASN A 667 -0.49 54.82 -15.23
N ASP A 668 -1.53 54.75 -14.40
CA ASP A 668 -2.54 53.71 -14.50
C ASP A 668 -3.85 54.19 -15.10
N SER A 669 -4.60 53.26 -15.71
CA SER A 669 -5.94 53.51 -16.22
C SER A 669 -6.94 52.49 -15.69
N VAL A 670 -7.93 52.97 -14.93
CA VAL A 670 -9.01 52.15 -14.36
C VAL A 670 -10.36 52.55 -14.94
N SER A 671 -11.03 51.61 -15.61
CA SER A 671 -12.40 51.77 -16.10
C SER A 671 -13.38 50.95 -15.27
N VAL A 672 -14.19 51.63 -14.44
CA VAL A 672 -15.30 51.04 -13.68
C VAL A 672 -16.59 51.18 -14.47
N VAL A 673 -16.96 50.14 -15.21
CA VAL A 673 -18.22 50.10 -15.98
C VAL A 673 -19.41 49.99 -15.03
N GLY A 674 -19.28 49.22 -13.95
CA GLY A 674 -20.32 49.02 -12.95
C GLY A 674 -19.77 48.44 -11.66
N THR A 675 -20.57 48.50 -10.60
CA THR A 675 -20.34 47.73 -9.36
C THR A 675 -21.61 46.96 -9.00
N GLY A 676 -21.47 45.88 -8.23
CA GLY A 676 -22.58 45.10 -7.73
C GLY A 676 -23.46 45.87 -6.74
N ASP A 677 -24.70 45.39 -6.57
CA ASP A 677 -25.61 45.93 -5.56
C ASP A 677 -25.07 45.67 -4.15
N ARG A 678 -25.15 46.69 -3.27
CA ARG A 678 -24.63 46.63 -1.89
C ARG A 678 -23.16 46.24 -1.77
N SER A 679 -22.39 46.25 -2.86
CA SER A 679 -20.96 45.99 -2.83
C SER A 679 -20.20 47.19 -2.27
N VAL A 680 -18.96 46.97 -1.84
CA VAL A 680 -17.97 48.02 -1.61
C VAL A 680 -16.82 47.80 -2.58
N SER A 681 -16.44 48.84 -3.31
CA SER A 681 -15.28 48.83 -4.21
C SER A 681 -14.34 49.98 -3.84
N ARG A 682 -13.06 49.68 -3.69
CA ARG A 682 -12.00 50.68 -3.46
C ARG A 682 -11.00 50.59 -4.60
N VAL A 683 -10.75 51.74 -5.23
CA VAL A 683 -9.74 51.91 -6.29
C VAL A 683 -8.66 52.82 -5.73
N ILE A 684 -7.42 52.32 -5.72
CA ILE A 684 -6.24 53.02 -5.26
C ILE A 684 -5.24 53.01 -6.41
N THR A 685 -4.75 54.17 -6.84
CA THR A 685 -3.74 54.24 -7.92
C THR A 685 -2.36 54.71 -7.43
N ARG A 686 -2.32 55.23 -6.20
CA ARG A 686 -1.14 55.67 -5.43
C ARG A 686 -0.31 56.77 -6.07
N SER A 687 0.55 56.51 -7.05
CA SER A 687 1.49 57.52 -7.56
C SER A 687 1.68 57.34 -9.05
N GLY A 688 1.55 58.43 -9.80
CA GLY A 688 1.49 58.37 -11.24
C GLY A 688 0.47 59.35 -11.75
N ASP A 689 0.51 59.64 -13.04
CA ASP A 689 -0.55 60.41 -13.67
C ASP A 689 -1.71 59.46 -14.00
N ASP A 690 -2.66 59.25 -13.06
CA ASP A 690 -3.66 58.17 -13.12
C ASP A 690 -5.07 58.56 -13.60
N ASP A 691 -5.67 57.72 -14.44
CA ASP A 691 -7.02 57.91 -14.98
C ASP A 691 -8.03 56.93 -14.36
N VAL A 692 -9.10 57.44 -13.74
CA VAL A 692 -10.20 56.62 -13.23
C VAL A 692 -11.54 57.04 -13.86
N ASP A 693 -12.06 56.21 -14.75
CA ASP A 693 -13.33 56.40 -15.44
C ASP A 693 -14.44 55.53 -14.83
N VAL A 694 -15.48 56.14 -14.27
CA VAL A 694 -16.64 55.45 -13.70
C VAL A 694 -17.87 55.69 -14.57
N THR A 695 -18.43 54.62 -15.14
CA THR A 695 -19.67 54.67 -15.93
C THR A 695 -20.90 54.70 -15.03
N THR A 696 -21.02 53.78 -14.08
CA THR A 696 -22.09 53.75 -13.06
C THR A 696 -21.66 52.95 -11.84
N THR A 697 -22.43 53.04 -10.75
CA THR A 697 -22.32 52.15 -9.59
C THR A 697 -23.64 51.39 -9.36
N GLY A 698 -23.59 50.32 -8.56
CA GLY A 698 -24.74 49.48 -8.20
C GLY A 698 -25.73 50.14 -7.25
N LEU A 699 -26.88 49.49 -7.00
CA LEU A 699 -27.87 49.97 -6.04
C LEU A 699 -27.31 49.85 -4.62
N ALA A 700 -27.35 50.95 -3.88
CA ALA A 700 -26.85 51.03 -2.50
C ALA A 700 -25.40 50.52 -2.36
N SER A 701 -24.55 50.69 -3.38
CA SER A 701 -23.14 50.31 -3.36
C SER A 701 -22.24 51.43 -2.84
N GLY A 702 -21.06 51.07 -2.34
CA GLY A 702 -19.98 51.96 -1.95
C GLY A 702 -18.88 51.97 -3.00
N LEU A 703 -18.40 53.15 -3.40
CA LEU A 703 -17.20 53.32 -4.24
C LEU A 703 -16.26 54.34 -3.59
N ASP A 704 -15.03 53.92 -3.30
CA ASP A 704 -13.96 54.80 -2.80
C ASP A 704 -12.84 54.87 -3.84
N ILE A 705 -12.47 56.07 -4.28
CA ILE A 705 -11.37 56.30 -5.22
C ILE A 705 -10.32 57.13 -4.50
N ASN A 706 -9.09 56.65 -4.48
CA ASN A 706 -7.94 57.31 -3.90
C ASN A 706 -6.80 57.34 -4.92
N SER A 707 -6.61 58.45 -5.62
CA SER A 707 -5.67 58.51 -6.73
C SER A 707 -4.22 58.76 -6.28
N GLY A 708 -4.03 59.61 -5.27
CA GLY A 708 -2.83 59.61 -4.44
C GLY A 708 -1.89 60.78 -4.69
N THR A 709 -0.87 60.64 -5.52
CA THR A 709 0.08 61.71 -5.85
C THR A 709 0.26 61.85 -7.34
N GLU A 710 0.85 62.97 -7.75
CA GLU A 710 0.96 63.37 -9.17
C GLU A 710 -0.40 63.78 -9.74
N VAL A 711 -0.52 64.02 -11.04
CA VAL A 711 -1.72 64.67 -11.59
C VAL A 711 -2.74 63.59 -11.91
N ASP A 712 -3.92 63.62 -11.29
CA ASP A 712 -4.93 62.58 -11.51
C ASP A 712 -6.18 63.08 -12.24
N VAL A 713 -6.83 62.20 -13.00
CA VAL A 713 -8.14 62.48 -13.63
C VAL A 713 -9.16 61.45 -13.19
N VAL A 714 -10.21 61.89 -12.48
CA VAL A 714 -11.35 61.04 -12.11
C VAL A 714 -12.62 61.53 -12.80
N THR A 715 -13.19 60.70 -13.67
CA THR A 715 -14.45 60.98 -14.37
C THR A 715 -15.58 60.10 -13.88
N LEU A 716 -16.57 60.71 -13.22
CA LEU A 716 -17.78 60.06 -12.74
C LEU A 716 -18.98 60.37 -13.66
N SER A 717 -19.36 59.41 -14.51
CA SER A 717 -20.46 59.56 -15.47
C SER A 717 -21.84 59.58 -14.79
N THR A 718 -22.12 58.61 -13.91
CA THR A 718 -23.30 58.59 -13.03
C THR A 718 -23.04 57.66 -11.83
N THR A 719 -23.94 57.67 -10.85
CA THR A 719 -23.96 56.69 -9.74
C THR A 719 -25.31 55.97 -9.66
N GLY A 720 -25.32 54.84 -8.96
CA GLY A 720 -26.52 54.07 -8.65
C GLY A 720 -27.43 54.74 -7.62
N MET A 721 -28.67 54.27 -7.52
CA MET A 721 -29.61 54.75 -6.49
C MET A 721 -29.10 54.37 -5.10
N GLN A 722 -29.17 55.29 -4.13
CA GLN A 722 -28.71 55.10 -2.74
C GLN A 722 -27.21 54.77 -2.59
N SER A 723 -26.41 54.89 -3.65
CA SER A 723 -24.99 54.60 -3.57
C SER A 723 -24.23 55.67 -2.77
N VAL A 724 -23.05 55.31 -2.29
CA VAL A 724 -22.13 56.21 -1.59
C VAL A 724 -20.81 56.20 -2.34
N THR A 725 -20.33 57.38 -2.74
CA THR A 725 -19.08 57.54 -3.49
C THR A 725 -18.18 58.56 -2.80
N ALA A 726 -16.92 58.21 -2.58
CA ALA A 726 -15.89 59.10 -2.09
C ALA A 726 -14.75 59.15 -3.11
N ILE A 727 -14.33 60.36 -3.49
CA ILE A 727 -13.19 60.60 -4.40
C ILE A 727 -12.16 61.41 -3.62
N ARG A 728 -10.92 60.94 -3.58
CA ARG A 728 -9.78 61.55 -2.86
C ARG A 728 -8.60 61.62 -3.82
N LEU A 729 -8.17 62.83 -4.18
CA LEU A 729 -7.18 62.99 -5.24
C LEU A 729 -5.75 63.05 -4.71
N GLY A 730 -5.54 63.81 -3.63
CA GLY A 730 -4.29 63.74 -2.88
C GLY A 730 -3.37 64.91 -3.20
N ALA A 731 -2.21 64.71 -3.82
CA ALA A 731 -1.29 65.81 -4.14
C ALA A 731 -0.98 65.89 -5.64
N GLY A 732 -1.39 66.97 -6.29
CA GLY A 732 -1.30 67.11 -7.74
C GLY A 732 -2.15 68.28 -8.22
N GLU A 733 -2.06 68.65 -9.50
CA GLU A 733 -3.06 69.57 -10.08
C GLU A 733 -4.23 68.76 -10.65
N ASP A 734 -5.00 68.15 -9.75
CA ASP A 734 -5.92 67.07 -10.09
C ASP A 734 -7.20 67.54 -10.78
N VAL A 735 -7.84 66.66 -11.55
CA VAL A 735 -9.08 66.94 -12.27
C VAL A 735 -10.18 65.96 -11.88
N VAL A 736 -11.35 66.48 -11.50
CA VAL A 736 -12.56 65.67 -11.27
C VAL A 736 -13.69 66.15 -12.16
N ASN A 737 -14.26 65.22 -12.93
CA ASN A 737 -15.44 65.44 -13.75
C ASN A 737 -16.63 64.68 -13.15
N VAL A 738 -17.65 65.40 -12.66
CA VAL A 738 -18.91 64.79 -12.21
C VAL A 738 -20.03 65.12 -13.19
N ARG A 739 -20.44 64.12 -13.97
CA ARG A 739 -21.48 64.25 -15.00
C ARG A 739 -22.89 63.95 -14.50
N GLY A 740 -23.02 63.09 -13.50
CA GLY A 740 -24.32 62.68 -12.98
C GLY A 740 -24.23 61.98 -11.64
N THR A 741 -25.36 61.95 -10.92
CA THR A 741 -25.52 61.18 -9.68
C THR A 741 -26.91 60.55 -9.64
N GLY A 742 -26.99 59.41 -8.96
CA GLY A 742 -28.20 58.63 -8.76
C GLY A 742 -29.16 59.26 -7.74
N ALA A 743 -30.41 58.79 -7.75
CA ALA A 743 -31.38 59.22 -6.75
C ALA A 743 -30.94 58.78 -5.34
N GLN A 744 -30.95 59.70 -4.38
CA GLN A 744 -30.54 59.44 -2.99
C GLN A 744 -29.08 58.96 -2.84
N SER A 745 -28.23 59.13 -3.86
CA SER A 745 -26.81 58.84 -3.71
C SER A 745 -26.08 59.99 -3.00
N PHE A 746 -24.92 59.69 -2.43
CA PHE A 746 -24.05 60.66 -1.78
C PHE A 746 -22.67 60.60 -2.42
N THR A 747 -22.15 61.75 -2.85
CA THR A 747 -20.80 61.87 -3.43
C THR A 747 -20.03 62.94 -2.68
N ASP A 748 -18.85 62.59 -2.15
CA ASP A 748 -17.88 63.52 -1.61
C ASP A 748 -16.64 63.54 -2.51
N VAL A 749 -16.09 64.74 -2.73
CA VAL A 749 -14.82 64.97 -3.44
C VAL A 749 -13.89 65.71 -2.51
N PHE A 750 -12.72 65.12 -2.27
CA PHE A 750 -11.63 65.66 -1.48
C PHE A 750 -10.48 65.96 -2.43
N ALA A 751 -10.39 67.22 -2.84
CA ALA A 751 -9.46 67.65 -3.88
C ALA A 751 -7.98 67.51 -3.46
N GLY A 752 -7.68 67.67 -2.17
CA GLY A 752 -6.34 67.42 -1.66
C GLY A 752 -5.50 68.68 -1.53
N SER A 753 -4.22 68.61 -1.92
CA SER A 753 -3.29 69.75 -1.99
C SER A 753 -3.02 70.16 -3.42
N ASP A 754 -2.53 71.40 -3.59
CA ASP A 754 -2.23 72.04 -4.88
C ASP A 754 -3.49 72.55 -5.62
N ASN A 755 -3.41 72.83 -6.93
CA ASN A 755 -4.48 73.51 -7.66
C ASN A 755 -5.36 72.49 -8.39
N ASP A 756 -6.47 72.12 -7.76
CA ASP A 756 -7.40 71.14 -8.33
C ASP A 756 -8.51 71.79 -9.17
N THR A 757 -8.96 71.08 -10.19
CA THR A 757 -10.07 71.43 -11.07
C THR A 757 -11.26 70.50 -10.85
N LEU A 758 -12.38 71.04 -10.32
CA LEU A 758 -13.63 70.31 -10.14
C LEU A 758 -14.69 70.78 -11.15
N ASN A 759 -14.96 69.95 -12.17
CA ASN A 759 -15.98 70.17 -13.18
C ASN A 759 -17.27 69.43 -12.82
N ILE A 760 -18.38 70.17 -12.68
CA ILE A 760 -19.69 69.59 -12.33
C ILE A 760 -20.73 70.05 -13.34
N SER A 761 -20.96 69.24 -14.36
CA SER A 761 -21.99 69.41 -15.38
C SER A 761 -22.17 68.11 -16.15
N SER A 762 -23.32 67.91 -16.80
CA SER A 762 -23.61 66.68 -17.58
C SER A 762 -22.63 66.39 -18.72
N ASP A 763 -21.82 67.37 -19.09
CA ASP A 763 -20.81 67.37 -20.14
C ASP A 763 -19.40 67.69 -19.61
N ALA A 764 -19.17 67.57 -18.30
CA ALA A 764 -17.85 67.78 -17.68
C ALA A 764 -16.80 66.88 -18.34
N ASP A 765 -15.75 67.47 -18.91
CA ASP A 765 -14.75 66.77 -19.73
C ASP A 765 -13.38 67.44 -19.60
N GLY A 766 -12.99 67.73 -18.36
CA GLY A 766 -11.64 68.19 -18.05
C GLY A 766 -10.63 67.06 -18.18
N ASP A 767 -9.41 67.43 -18.53
CA ASP A 767 -8.25 66.54 -18.67
C ASP A 767 -7.02 67.26 -18.07
N ARG A 768 -5.93 66.55 -17.78
CA ARG A 768 -4.68 67.10 -17.17
C ARG A 768 -4.14 68.33 -17.87
N ILE A 769 -4.45 68.49 -19.16
CA ILE A 769 -3.87 69.54 -20.02
C ILE A 769 -4.72 70.83 -19.99
N ASP A 770 -5.94 70.82 -19.43
CA ASP A 770 -6.82 72.00 -19.52
C ASP A 770 -6.60 72.98 -18.35
N THR A 771 -5.46 73.66 -18.37
CA THR A 771 -5.27 74.92 -17.64
C THR A 771 -5.92 76.07 -18.42
N ASN A 772 -7.22 76.30 -18.19
CA ASN A 772 -7.90 77.53 -18.65
C ASN A 772 -8.75 78.21 -17.58
#